data_AF-A0AAJ0HWS0-F1
#
_entry.id   AF-A0AAJ0HWS0-F1
#
_cell.length_a   1.000
_cell.length_b   1.000
_cell.length_c   1.000
_cell.angle_alpha   90.00
_cell.angle_beta   90.00
_cell.angle_gamma   90.00
#
_symmetry.space_group_name_H-M   'P 1'
#
loop_
_entity.id
_entity.type
_entity.pdbx_description
1 polymer ?
#
loop_
_entity_poly.entity_id
_entity_poly.type
_entity_poly.pdbx_seq_one_letter_code
_entity_poly.pdbx_strand_id
1 'polypeptide(L)'
;MASSSFDLSTIIELSGKPGVFDFARRKRARYRHTEHSSSDFSDAGMFLISNVKFRVGAPPPQPLPVESGWSIACTLLQEALGTSLQDQAETIAKAEGVEPLSVELVARFVPGSGSGMKPGAQSESDSRRPTILIVAKWNEASPSIWAKIVKKTKKFVDSSTRGGYLLQDMVIGVEMIAEELTLTKYITPVPASELTEALCTDWQHITEKVLDILDTYPSTKSRVTSIALLKLGFSKDFDKNPLTVYISVDYESEESKWPPVVGEIQQLLNGYHHNLHVHMEHNTSGESYAKFQLVNKPMTNKQKKTKINLGYDPDRQYNKFVGLGEDIGPERYIKLGDSGDEYHFPGLGTLGCWIEMKTIKEPQWTKYALTNYHVVRPAFDGFQIGKNDNNETIPLAPVEDSDLWKVDLKGMSPNFASKKAGIEHPTRAKHCFAVQLLTEEIEKNPNDPDTPESREHLNNIKSFFDNNEQHIGSIYCASGYTRRTRNDGRLDWALIKPTGTGVARVGKNTLPTRADWHKKGYISSKPRARGSLKQPPSHGLRSVPNGDPIFKLGTTTGATGGVFSWLKPKVNFVEDTHVQAYMDARHRPYLSNEFLFIGYPNPAEHWLAKKGDSGSVVFDTDGRAVGLLFRGHMVQQAASSYAYITPIEDVFDDIKTFSNQQITDIRIAEDS
;
A
#
# COMPACT_ATOMS: atom_id res chain seq x y z
N MET A 1 -25.09 -26.02 29.73
CA MET A 1 -25.18 -25.38 31.06
C MET A 1 -23.78 -25.10 31.58
N ALA A 2 -23.34 -23.85 31.42
CA ALA A 2 -22.33 -23.15 32.20
C ALA A 2 -22.45 -21.69 31.72
N SER A 3 -23.23 -20.90 32.45
CA SER A 3 -23.51 -19.49 32.16
C SER A 3 -22.34 -18.64 32.62
N SER A 4 -21.62 -18.00 31.71
CA SER A 4 -20.77 -16.85 32.05
C SER A 4 -21.63 -15.59 31.97
N SER A 5 -22.26 -15.22 33.07
CA SER A 5 -22.91 -13.92 33.23
C SER A 5 -21.85 -12.83 33.19
N PHE A 6 -21.86 -12.00 32.14
CA PHE A 6 -21.14 -10.74 32.13
C PHE A 6 -21.82 -9.79 33.11
N ASP A 7 -21.06 -9.29 34.08
CA ASP A 7 -21.55 -8.44 35.16
C ASP A 7 -21.75 -7.00 34.66
N LEU A 8 -23.02 -6.58 34.57
CA LEU A 8 -23.48 -5.26 34.12
C LEU A 8 -23.18 -4.14 35.15
N SER A 9 -22.73 -4.47 36.36
CA SER A 9 -22.48 -3.47 37.41
C SER A 9 -21.28 -2.57 37.13
N THR A 10 -20.27 -3.04 36.38
CA THR A 10 -19.06 -2.27 36.10
C THR A 10 -19.26 -1.13 35.08
N ILE A 11 -20.29 -1.23 34.22
CA ILE A 11 -20.61 -0.16 33.24
C ILE A 11 -21.36 1.00 33.92
N ILE A 12 -22.15 0.71 34.96
CA ILE A 12 -22.91 1.73 35.69
C ILE A 12 -21.98 2.61 36.54
N GLU A 13 -20.88 2.09 37.09
CA GLU A 13 -19.93 2.89 37.88
C GLU A 13 -19.12 3.94 37.07
N LEU A 14 -18.96 3.76 35.75
CA LEU A 14 -18.30 4.76 34.89
C LEU A 14 -19.24 5.89 34.45
N SER A 15 -20.56 5.74 34.64
CA SER A 15 -21.57 6.74 34.26
C SER A 15 -21.86 7.79 35.35
N GLY A 16 -21.31 7.62 36.56
CA GLY A 16 -21.60 8.46 37.72
C GLY A 16 -20.71 9.68 37.93
N LYS A 17 -19.76 9.98 37.04
CA LYS A 17 -18.90 11.18 37.15
C LYS A 17 -19.50 12.35 36.35
N PRO A 18 -19.93 13.45 37.00
CA PRO A 18 -20.40 14.64 36.30
C PRO A 18 -19.19 15.32 35.66
N GLY A 19 -19.07 15.20 34.34
CA GLY A 19 -17.96 15.77 33.57
C GLY A 19 -17.78 15.21 32.17
N VAL A 20 -18.38 14.06 31.84
CA VAL A 20 -18.23 13.42 30.52
C VAL A 20 -19.26 13.90 29.48
N PHE A 21 -20.43 14.40 29.90
CA PHE A 21 -21.51 14.81 28.99
C PHE A 21 -21.64 16.32 28.76
N ASP A 22 -20.92 17.16 29.49
CA ASP A 22 -21.10 18.63 29.42
C ASP A 22 -20.33 19.29 28.25
N PHE A 23 -19.57 18.52 27.48
CA PHE A 23 -18.91 18.98 26.26
C PHE A 23 -19.77 18.86 24.99
N ALA A 24 -20.98 18.30 25.09
CA ALA A 24 -21.91 18.09 23.97
C ALA A 24 -22.78 19.33 23.64
N ARG A 25 -22.67 20.43 24.41
CA ARG A 25 -23.35 21.69 24.10
C ARG A 25 -22.45 22.61 23.28
N ARG A 26 -22.63 22.57 21.96
CA ARG A 26 -22.03 23.41 20.90
C ARG A 26 -20.76 22.84 20.25
N LYS A 27 -20.98 21.94 19.29
CA LYS A 27 -20.27 21.92 18.00
C LYS A 27 -21.10 21.11 17.02
N ARG A 28 -21.75 21.78 16.05
CA ARG A 28 -22.29 21.09 14.86
C ARG A 28 -21.10 20.45 14.16
N ALA A 29 -21.08 19.12 14.10
CA ALA A 29 -20.04 18.34 13.42
C ALA A 29 -19.96 18.79 11.95
N ARG A 30 -18.84 19.41 11.57
CA ARG A 30 -18.53 19.70 10.17
C ARG A 30 -17.77 18.49 9.62
N TYR A 31 -18.51 17.46 9.25
CA TYR A 31 -17.99 16.45 8.33
C TYR A 31 -17.75 17.12 6.97
N ARG A 32 -16.53 17.00 6.40
CA ARG A 32 -16.34 17.20 4.95
C ARG A 32 -16.80 15.91 4.26
N HIS A 33 -18.11 15.82 4.14
CA HIS A 33 -18.79 14.88 3.28
C HIS A 33 -18.39 15.09 1.82
N THR A 34 -18.49 14.05 0.98
CA THR A 34 -18.78 14.24 -0.44
C THR A 34 -19.86 15.32 -0.57
N GLU A 35 -19.67 16.32 -1.45
CA GLU A 35 -20.70 17.34 -1.67
C GLU A 35 -22.04 16.63 -1.93
N HIS A 36 -23.09 17.15 -1.30
CA HIS A 36 -24.39 16.51 -1.26
C HIS A 36 -25.14 16.85 -2.54
N SER A 37 -25.73 15.84 -3.18
CA SER A 37 -26.59 16.03 -4.35
C SER A 37 -27.96 16.61 -3.96
N SER A 38 -28.39 16.40 -2.71
CA SER A 38 -29.62 16.99 -2.16
C SER A 38 -29.60 16.97 -0.63
N SER A 39 -30.59 17.61 -0.01
CA SER A 39 -30.87 17.54 1.42
C SER A 39 -32.33 17.20 1.67
N ASP A 40 -32.64 16.75 2.88
CA ASP A 40 -34.01 16.51 3.36
C ASP A 40 -34.04 16.70 4.89
N PHE A 41 -35.23 16.62 5.49
CA PHE A 41 -35.43 16.77 6.94
C PHE A 41 -36.05 15.52 7.53
N SER A 42 -35.55 15.14 8.70
CA SER A 42 -36.13 14.13 9.58
C SER A 42 -36.41 14.72 10.96
N ASP A 43 -36.92 13.88 11.84
CA ASP A 43 -37.03 14.18 13.26
C ASP A 43 -35.67 14.55 13.88
N ALA A 44 -34.55 13.97 13.45
CA ALA A 44 -33.22 14.33 13.94
C ALA A 44 -32.68 15.67 13.37
N GLY A 45 -33.39 16.29 12.42
CA GLY A 45 -33.01 17.55 11.77
C GLY A 45 -32.70 17.38 10.28
N MET A 46 -31.98 18.35 9.71
CA MET A 46 -31.58 18.30 8.31
C MET A 46 -30.51 17.23 8.10
N PHE A 47 -30.67 16.39 7.09
CA PHE A 47 -29.64 15.46 6.64
C PHE A 47 -29.32 15.66 5.16
N LEU A 48 -28.09 15.35 4.82
CA LEU A 48 -27.54 15.50 3.47
C LEU A 48 -27.53 14.14 2.77
N ILE A 49 -27.64 14.16 1.45
CA ILE A 49 -27.68 12.96 0.61
C ILE A 49 -26.70 13.15 -0.52
N SER A 50 -25.91 12.13 -0.81
CA SER A 50 -25.06 12.13 -1.99
C SER A 50 -25.30 10.88 -2.83
N ASN A 51 -25.26 11.10 -4.13
CA ASN A 51 -25.48 10.11 -5.17
C ASN A 51 -24.22 10.06 -6.03
N VAL A 52 -23.56 8.91 -6.01
CA VAL A 52 -22.35 8.63 -6.77
C VAL A 52 -22.55 7.33 -7.56
N LYS A 53 -21.70 7.06 -8.54
CA LYS A 53 -21.85 5.85 -9.36
C LYS A 53 -21.85 4.62 -8.46
N PHE A 54 -22.87 3.77 -8.60
CA PHE A 54 -23.08 2.55 -7.80
C PHE A 54 -23.46 2.75 -6.33
N ARG A 55 -23.74 3.98 -5.87
CA ARG A 55 -24.00 4.20 -4.44
C ARG A 55 -24.79 5.46 -4.12
N VAL A 56 -25.70 5.36 -3.14
CA VAL A 56 -26.44 6.50 -2.58
C VAL A 56 -26.43 6.41 -1.05
N GLY A 57 -26.20 7.52 -0.34
CA GLY A 57 -26.14 7.49 1.12
C GLY A 57 -26.57 8.77 1.83
N ALA A 58 -27.08 8.60 3.06
CA ALA A 58 -27.46 9.66 4.00
C ALA A 58 -26.98 9.33 5.43
N PRO A 59 -26.08 10.11 6.07
CA PRO A 59 -25.34 11.23 5.47
C PRO A 59 -24.55 10.77 4.25
N PRO A 60 -23.99 11.69 3.44
CA PRO A 60 -23.22 11.33 2.26
C PRO A 60 -22.23 10.18 2.53
N PRO A 61 -22.12 9.21 1.63
CA PRO A 61 -21.30 8.03 1.84
C PRO A 61 -19.82 8.45 1.88
N GLN A 62 -19.04 7.69 2.63
CA GLN A 62 -17.59 7.90 2.70
C GLN A 62 -16.93 7.49 1.37
N PRO A 63 -15.86 8.16 0.92
CA PRO A 63 -15.18 7.80 -0.33
C PRO A 63 -14.68 6.35 -0.29
N LEU A 64 -14.73 5.64 -1.41
CA LEU A 64 -14.18 4.27 -1.48
C LEU A 64 -12.65 4.28 -1.39
N PRO A 65 -12.00 3.20 -0.91
CA PRO A 65 -12.56 1.96 -0.41
C PRO A 65 -13.14 2.17 0.98
N VAL A 66 -14.26 1.52 1.26
CA VAL A 66 -14.88 1.51 2.58
C VAL A 66 -14.93 0.06 3.05
N GLU A 67 -14.43 -0.19 4.25
CA GLU A 67 -14.60 -1.47 4.94
C GLU A 67 -15.89 -1.46 5.77
N SER A 68 -16.45 -2.66 5.93
CA SER A 68 -17.59 -2.90 6.80
C SER A 68 -17.15 -3.79 7.96
N GLY A 69 -17.57 -3.46 9.17
CA GLY A 69 -17.29 -4.28 10.34
C GLY A 69 -18.35 -4.09 11.42
N TRP A 70 -18.16 -4.71 12.57
CA TRP A 70 -19.04 -4.53 13.72
C TRP A 70 -18.45 -3.50 14.70
N SER A 71 -19.29 -2.61 15.25
CA SER A 71 -18.89 -1.63 16.28
C SER A 71 -19.75 -1.75 17.53
N ILE A 72 -19.29 -1.15 18.64
CA ILE A 72 -20.09 -1.06 19.88
C ILE A 72 -21.43 -0.37 19.61
N ALA A 73 -21.45 0.65 18.75
CA ALA A 73 -22.67 1.30 18.32
C ALA A 73 -23.64 0.34 17.60
N CYS A 74 -23.12 -0.60 16.80
CA CYS A 74 -23.95 -1.65 16.20
C CYS A 74 -24.54 -2.59 17.25
N THR A 75 -23.75 -2.98 18.26
CA THR A 75 -24.25 -3.79 19.40
C THR A 75 -25.40 -3.09 20.12
N LEU A 76 -25.22 -1.81 20.48
CA LEU A 76 -26.26 -1.03 21.17
C LEU A 76 -27.55 -0.92 20.35
N LEU A 77 -27.42 -0.71 19.04
CA LEU A 77 -28.58 -0.66 18.14
C LEU A 77 -29.29 -2.02 18.05
N GLN A 78 -28.53 -3.11 17.92
CA GLN A 78 -29.09 -4.45 17.83
C GLN A 78 -29.80 -4.86 19.14
N GLU A 79 -29.26 -4.49 20.29
CA GLU A 79 -29.87 -4.75 21.60
C GLU A 79 -31.15 -3.93 21.82
N ALA A 80 -31.15 -2.67 21.39
CA ALA A 80 -32.28 -1.77 21.61
C ALA A 80 -33.44 -1.97 20.61
N LEU A 81 -33.13 -2.29 19.35
CA LEU A 81 -34.10 -2.28 18.25
C LEU A 81 -34.22 -3.63 17.51
N GLY A 82 -33.40 -4.62 17.85
CA GLY A 82 -33.36 -5.90 17.14
C GLY A 82 -33.02 -5.70 15.65
N THR A 83 -33.81 -6.34 14.78
CA THR A 83 -33.69 -6.23 13.31
C THR A 83 -34.62 -5.19 12.69
N SER A 84 -35.38 -4.44 13.50
CA SER A 84 -36.45 -3.55 13.04
C SER A 84 -35.99 -2.53 11.99
N LEU A 85 -34.77 -2.00 12.12
CA LEU A 85 -34.21 -1.05 11.14
C LEU A 85 -33.95 -1.72 9.79
N GLN A 86 -33.42 -2.95 9.79
CA GLN A 86 -33.16 -3.74 8.59
C GLN A 86 -34.47 -4.17 7.92
N ASP A 87 -35.42 -4.71 8.69
CA ASP A 87 -36.70 -5.19 8.20
C ASP A 87 -37.52 -4.06 7.54
N GLN A 88 -37.50 -2.88 8.15
CA GLN A 88 -38.17 -1.71 7.60
C GLN A 88 -37.45 -1.17 6.35
N ALA A 89 -36.12 -1.16 6.33
CA ALA A 89 -35.35 -0.76 5.17
C ALA A 89 -35.63 -1.68 3.97
N GLU A 90 -35.71 -2.99 4.19
CA GLU A 90 -36.11 -3.98 3.18
C GLU A 90 -37.54 -3.73 2.69
N THR A 91 -38.48 -3.49 3.61
CA THR A 91 -39.89 -3.18 3.28
C THR A 91 -40.00 -1.92 2.43
N ILE A 92 -39.25 -0.86 2.77
CA ILE A 92 -39.24 0.40 2.00
C ILE A 92 -38.66 0.16 0.60
N ALA A 93 -37.58 -0.61 0.47
CA ALA A 93 -36.98 -0.90 -0.82
C ALA A 93 -37.95 -1.67 -1.74
N LYS A 94 -38.60 -2.73 -1.22
CA LYS A 94 -39.59 -3.53 -1.95
C LYS A 94 -40.81 -2.70 -2.37
N ALA A 95 -41.28 -1.80 -1.49
CA ALA A 95 -42.38 -0.89 -1.81
C ALA A 95 -42.05 0.10 -2.95
N GLU A 96 -40.76 0.37 -3.19
CA GLU A 96 -40.27 1.20 -4.30
C GLU A 96 -39.86 0.35 -5.53
N GLY A 97 -40.18 -0.94 -5.54
CA GLY A 97 -39.91 -1.86 -6.66
C GLY A 97 -38.45 -2.33 -6.75
N VAL A 98 -37.67 -2.20 -5.68
CA VAL A 98 -36.29 -2.68 -5.61
C VAL A 98 -36.24 -3.90 -4.69
N GLU A 99 -35.85 -5.06 -5.22
CA GLU A 99 -35.55 -6.25 -4.43
C GLU A 99 -34.10 -6.18 -3.92
N PRO A 100 -33.86 -6.01 -2.61
CA PRO A 100 -32.51 -6.04 -2.07
C PRO A 100 -31.89 -7.44 -2.16
N LEU A 101 -30.60 -7.50 -2.44
CA LEU A 101 -29.78 -8.71 -2.33
C LEU A 101 -29.40 -8.97 -0.86
N SER A 102 -29.15 -7.91 -0.10
CA SER A 102 -28.98 -7.98 1.36
C SER A 102 -29.33 -6.64 2.03
N VAL A 103 -29.69 -6.70 3.31
CA VAL A 103 -29.88 -5.54 4.18
C VAL A 103 -29.25 -5.84 5.53
N GLU A 104 -28.22 -5.07 5.91
CA GLU A 104 -27.39 -5.36 7.08
C GLU A 104 -27.14 -4.10 7.91
N LEU A 105 -27.03 -4.27 9.23
CA LEU A 105 -26.48 -3.24 10.11
C LEU A 105 -24.97 -3.46 10.23
N VAL A 106 -24.18 -2.50 9.74
CA VAL A 106 -22.72 -2.55 9.78
C VAL A 106 -22.12 -1.21 10.15
N ALA A 107 -20.92 -1.20 10.71
CA ALA A 107 -20.11 0.00 10.84
C ALA A 107 -19.31 0.20 9.55
N ARG A 108 -19.51 1.35 8.89
CA ARG A 108 -18.78 1.75 7.68
C ARG A 108 -17.62 2.67 8.07
N PHE A 109 -16.43 2.37 7.56
CA PHE A 109 -15.23 3.18 7.76
C PHE A 109 -14.28 3.07 6.57
N VAL A 110 -13.59 4.15 6.23
CA VAL A 110 -12.53 4.11 5.21
C VAL A 110 -11.24 3.57 5.84
N PRO A 111 -10.61 2.54 5.25
CA PRO A 111 -9.35 2.02 5.74
C PRO A 111 -8.24 3.08 5.60
N GLY A 112 -7.65 3.50 6.72
CA GLY A 112 -6.53 4.47 6.68
C GLY A 112 -6.92 5.90 6.28
N SER A 113 -8.17 6.35 6.46
CA SER A 113 -8.64 7.72 6.12
C SER A 113 -8.19 8.85 7.05
N GLY A 114 -6.96 9.27 6.85
CA GLY A 114 -6.38 10.46 7.45
C GLY A 114 -5.08 10.87 6.78
N SER A 115 -4.81 10.32 5.60
CA SER A 115 -3.68 10.67 4.75
C SER A 115 -3.96 11.91 3.87
N GLY A 116 -4.81 12.86 4.32
CA GLY A 116 -5.08 14.07 3.54
C GLY A 116 -6.19 15.02 4.04
N MET A 117 -6.53 15.04 5.33
CA MET A 117 -7.40 16.08 5.88
C MET A 117 -6.58 17.20 6.56
N LYS A 118 -7.21 18.35 6.78
CA LYS A 118 -6.57 19.46 7.50
C LYS A 118 -6.67 19.22 9.00
N PRO A 119 -5.70 19.66 9.83
CA PRO A 119 -5.76 19.49 11.27
C PRO A 119 -7.02 20.18 11.84
N GLY A 120 -7.91 19.42 12.47
CA GLY A 120 -9.04 20.01 13.21
C GLY A 120 -10.31 19.19 13.48
N ALA A 121 -10.42 17.91 13.09
CA ALA A 121 -11.67 17.17 13.29
C ALA A 121 -11.48 15.73 13.86
N GLN A 122 -11.73 15.64 15.17
CA GLN A 122 -12.39 14.56 15.94
C GLN A 122 -11.72 13.17 16.08
N SER A 123 -12.00 12.57 17.24
CA SER A 123 -11.39 11.36 17.82
C SER A 123 -11.73 10.06 17.09
N GLU A 124 -10.92 9.02 17.31
CA GLU A 124 -11.06 7.63 16.79
C GLU A 124 -12.48 7.03 16.85
N SER A 125 -13.36 7.52 17.74
CA SER A 125 -14.76 7.11 17.87
C SER A 125 -15.67 7.51 16.70
N ASP A 126 -15.31 8.51 15.90
CA ASP A 126 -16.15 9.05 14.80
C ASP A 126 -15.88 8.40 13.42
N SER A 127 -14.85 7.54 13.31
CA SER A 127 -14.48 6.93 12.01
C SER A 127 -15.40 5.78 11.58
N ARG A 128 -16.04 5.10 12.53
CA ARG A 128 -16.85 3.88 12.33
C ARG A 128 -18.33 4.15 12.53
N ARG A 129 -18.97 4.65 11.47
CA ARG A 129 -20.38 5.06 11.51
C ARG A 129 -21.30 3.84 11.38
N PRO A 130 -22.17 3.54 12.36
CA PRO A 130 -23.19 2.51 12.21
C PRO A 130 -24.10 2.91 11.04
N THR A 131 -24.36 1.97 10.14
CA THR A 131 -25.01 2.21 8.85
C THR A 131 -25.90 1.03 8.50
N ILE A 132 -27.14 1.31 8.09
CA ILE A 132 -27.98 0.34 7.40
C ILE A 132 -27.50 0.26 5.95
N LEU A 133 -26.83 -0.83 5.61
CA LEU A 133 -26.29 -1.10 4.28
C LEU A 133 -27.28 -1.97 3.51
N ILE A 134 -27.72 -1.48 2.36
CA ILE A 134 -28.63 -2.17 1.45
C ILE A 134 -27.85 -2.46 0.17
N VAL A 135 -27.74 -3.73 -0.21
CA VAL A 135 -27.10 -4.14 -1.48
C VAL A 135 -28.19 -4.46 -2.49
N ALA A 136 -28.12 -3.91 -3.69
CA ALA A 136 -29.11 -4.17 -4.75
C ALA A 136 -28.48 -4.11 -6.14
N LYS A 137 -29.18 -4.64 -7.15
CA LYS A 137 -28.73 -4.56 -8.56
C LYS A 137 -28.81 -3.12 -9.08
N TRP A 138 -27.75 -2.66 -9.72
CA TRP A 138 -27.71 -1.33 -10.33
C TRP A 138 -28.28 -1.31 -11.74
N ASN A 139 -28.98 -0.24 -12.08
CA ASN A 139 -29.44 0.10 -13.42
C ASN A 139 -29.51 1.62 -13.59
N GLU A 140 -29.88 2.10 -14.78
CA GLU A 140 -29.93 3.53 -15.09
C GLU A 140 -30.91 4.33 -14.21
N ALA A 141 -31.97 3.70 -13.69
CA ALA A 141 -32.93 4.33 -12.79
C ALA A 141 -32.51 4.25 -11.30
N SER A 142 -31.50 3.44 -10.96
CA SER A 142 -31.03 3.27 -9.58
C SER A 142 -30.70 4.60 -8.88
N PRO A 143 -29.97 5.56 -9.47
CA PRO A 143 -29.66 6.83 -8.81
C PRO A 143 -30.89 7.53 -8.20
N SER A 144 -31.99 7.64 -8.95
CA SER A 144 -33.17 8.39 -8.52
C SER A 144 -34.03 7.59 -7.53
N ILE A 145 -34.25 6.29 -7.81
CA ILE A 145 -35.04 5.41 -6.96
C ILE A 145 -34.34 5.18 -5.61
N TRP A 146 -33.03 4.94 -5.62
CA TRP A 146 -32.27 4.70 -4.39
C TRP A 146 -32.19 5.95 -3.51
N ALA A 147 -32.09 7.15 -4.09
CA ALA A 147 -32.18 8.39 -3.33
C ALA A 147 -33.53 8.51 -2.59
N LYS A 148 -34.63 8.06 -3.19
CA LYS A 148 -35.95 8.05 -2.54
C LYS A 148 -36.02 7.01 -1.41
N ILE A 149 -35.48 5.81 -1.62
CA ILE A 149 -35.42 4.75 -0.60
C ILE A 149 -34.57 5.22 0.58
N VAL A 150 -33.34 5.69 0.32
CA VAL A 150 -32.43 6.22 1.36
C VAL A 150 -33.09 7.33 2.16
N LYS A 151 -33.83 8.26 1.54
CA LYS A 151 -34.60 9.30 2.25
C LYS A 151 -35.61 8.70 3.22
N LYS A 152 -36.45 7.78 2.74
CA LYS A 152 -37.51 7.17 3.54
C LYS A 152 -36.93 6.36 4.71
N THR A 153 -35.92 5.54 4.43
CA THR A 153 -35.25 4.73 5.45
C THR A 153 -34.54 5.62 6.47
N LYS A 154 -33.88 6.70 6.04
CA LYS A 154 -33.21 7.63 6.95
C LYS A 154 -34.19 8.32 7.90
N LYS A 155 -35.35 8.76 7.39
CA LYS A 155 -36.43 9.34 8.22
C LYS A 155 -36.94 8.33 9.25
N PHE A 156 -37.12 7.08 8.86
CA PHE A 156 -37.51 6.02 9.79
C PHE A 156 -36.46 5.80 10.88
N VAL A 157 -35.19 5.60 10.49
CA VAL A 157 -34.07 5.42 11.41
C VAL A 157 -34.00 6.55 12.45
N ASP A 158 -34.11 7.80 12.00
CA ASP A 158 -34.06 8.98 12.89
C ASP A 158 -35.25 9.08 13.84
N SER A 159 -36.43 8.62 13.41
CA SER A 159 -37.62 8.57 14.28
C SER A 159 -37.51 7.46 15.33
N SER A 160 -36.94 6.30 14.96
CA SER A 160 -36.82 5.13 15.84
C SER A 160 -35.77 5.30 16.94
N THR A 161 -34.77 6.16 16.75
CA THR A 161 -33.69 6.36 17.72
C THR A 161 -33.90 7.53 18.68
N ARG A 162 -34.93 8.35 18.44
CA ARG A 162 -35.23 9.55 19.24
C ARG A 162 -35.82 9.25 20.62
N GLY A 163 -36.42 8.06 20.80
CA GLY A 163 -37.08 7.65 22.05
C GLY A 163 -36.15 7.02 23.09
N GLY A 164 -34.92 6.67 22.73
CA GLY A 164 -33.96 6.00 23.61
C GLY A 164 -32.86 6.93 24.10
N TYR A 165 -32.72 7.11 25.42
CA TYR A 165 -31.67 7.95 26.02
C TYR A 165 -30.25 7.58 25.54
N LEU A 166 -30.01 6.30 25.24
CA LEU A 166 -28.71 5.80 24.75
C LEU A 166 -28.46 6.03 23.25
N LEU A 167 -29.50 6.34 22.46
CA LEU A 167 -29.42 6.42 21.00
C LEU A 167 -29.64 7.83 20.45
N GLN A 168 -30.10 8.77 21.28
CA GLN A 168 -30.55 10.09 20.87
C GLN A 168 -29.48 10.94 20.16
N ASP A 169 -28.20 10.73 20.48
CA ASP A 169 -27.06 11.45 19.90
C ASP A 169 -26.31 10.63 18.82
N MET A 170 -26.77 9.42 18.51
CA MET A 170 -26.07 8.53 17.58
C MET A 170 -26.42 8.85 16.11
N VAL A 171 -25.41 9.20 15.31
CA VAL A 171 -25.57 9.43 13.87
C VAL A 171 -25.52 8.10 13.12
N ILE A 172 -26.67 7.61 12.69
CA ILE A 172 -26.79 6.35 11.94
C ILE A 172 -26.90 6.66 10.44
N GLY A 173 -26.06 6.03 9.64
CA GLY A 173 -26.10 6.12 8.20
C GLY A 173 -27.14 5.20 7.57
N VAL A 174 -27.58 5.55 6.36
CA VAL A 174 -28.25 4.63 5.43
C VAL A 174 -27.48 4.71 4.12
N GLU A 175 -27.06 3.57 3.59
CA GLU A 175 -26.30 3.48 2.35
C GLU A 175 -26.88 2.37 1.47
N MET A 176 -27.23 2.69 0.24
CA MET A 176 -27.53 1.71 -0.81
C MET A 176 -26.31 1.59 -1.73
N ILE A 177 -25.82 0.37 -1.96
CA ILE A 177 -24.70 0.07 -2.86
C ILE A 177 -25.08 -0.96 -3.92
N ALA A 178 -24.40 -0.89 -5.05
CA ALA A 178 -24.50 -1.89 -6.10
C ALA A 178 -23.75 -3.17 -5.74
N GLU A 179 -24.22 -4.32 -6.26
CA GLU A 179 -23.55 -5.61 -6.13
C GLU A 179 -22.12 -5.57 -6.68
N GLU A 180 -21.85 -4.76 -7.70
CA GLU A 180 -20.53 -4.52 -8.26
C GLU A 180 -19.52 -4.01 -7.22
N LEU A 181 -19.99 -3.36 -6.15
CA LEU A 181 -19.18 -2.93 -5.01
C LEU A 181 -19.06 -4.00 -3.91
N THR A 182 -19.50 -5.23 -4.14
CA THR A 182 -19.28 -6.38 -3.24
C THR A 182 -18.56 -7.54 -3.95
N LEU A 183 -18.58 -7.56 -5.28
CA LEU A 183 -17.92 -8.58 -6.08
C LEU A 183 -16.39 -8.43 -6.09
N THR A 184 -15.70 -9.56 -6.05
CA THR A 184 -14.25 -9.62 -6.24
C THR A 184 -13.89 -9.34 -7.70
N LYS A 185 -13.00 -8.37 -7.92
CA LYS A 185 -12.44 -8.07 -9.23
C LYS A 185 -11.25 -8.98 -9.54
N TYR A 186 -11.01 -9.24 -10.81
CA TYR A 186 -9.86 -9.98 -11.30
C TYR A 186 -9.10 -9.12 -12.31
N ILE A 187 -7.78 -9.07 -12.15
CA ILE A 187 -6.88 -8.34 -13.05
C ILE A 187 -5.88 -9.28 -13.70
N THR A 188 -5.59 -9.03 -14.97
CA THR A 188 -4.52 -9.69 -15.75
C THR A 188 -3.94 -8.70 -16.76
N PRO A 189 -2.69 -8.86 -17.22
CA PRO A 189 -2.19 -8.10 -18.37
C PRO A 189 -3.08 -8.32 -19.60
N VAL A 190 -3.01 -7.40 -20.55
CA VAL A 190 -3.62 -7.58 -21.88
C VAL A 190 -3.01 -8.83 -22.53
N PRO A 191 -3.80 -9.83 -22.96
CA PRO A 191 -3.27 -11.04 -23.57
C PRO A 191 -2.46 -10.73 -24.83
N ALA A 192 -1.43 -11.54 -25.11
CA ALA A 192 -0.60 -11.36 -26.31
C ALA A 192 -1.42 -11.40 -27.62
N SER A 193 -2.54 -12.12 -27.65
CA SER A 193 -3.46 -12.17 -28.79
C SER A 193 -4.26 -10.87 -29.00
N GLU A 194 -4.44 -10.06 -27.95
CA GLU A 194 -5.14 -8.76 -28.00
C GLU A 194 -4.14 -7.58 -28.11
N LEU A 195 -2.87 -7.81 -27.77
CA LEU A 195 -1.79 -6.82 -27.79
C LEU A 195 -1.27 -6.55 -29.22
N THR A 196 -2.12 -5.95 -30.06
CA THR A 196 -1.79 -5.58 -31.44
C THR A 196 -0.89 -4.34 -31.51
N GLU A 197 -0.17 -4.16 -32.62
CA GLU A 197 0.62 -2.94 -32.87
C GLU A 197 -0.28 -1.68 -32.81
N ALA A 198 -1.49 -1.75 -33.40
CA ALA A 198 -2.47 -0.68 -33.34
C ALA A 198 -2.84 -0.31 -31.90
N LEU A 199 -3.12 -1.31 -31.04
CA LEU A 199 -3.41 -1.04 -29.63
C LEU A 199 -2.22 -0.39 -28.91
N CYS A 200 -1.00 -0.85 -29.17
CA CYS A 200 0.20 -0.28 -28.56
C CYS A 200 0.42 1.19 -28.97
N THR A 201 0.20 1.52 -30.25
CA THR A 201 0.27 2.90 -30.74
C THR A 201 -0.84 3.75 -30.16
N ASP A 202 -2.09 3.27 -30.20
CA ASP A 202 -3.25 3.99 -29.68
C ASP A 202 -3.13 4.21 -28.17
N TRP A 203 -2.58 3.25 -27.41
CA TRP A 203 -2.45 3.35 -25.96
C TRP A 203 -1.64 4.57 -25.52
N GLN A 204 -0.57 4.90 -26.25
CA GLN A 204 0.22 6.10 -25.96
C GLN A 204 -0.64 7.37 -26.10
N HIS A 205 -1.42 7.45 -27.18
CA HIS A 205 -2.30 8.59 -27.43
C HIS A 205 -3.49 8.65 -26.46
N ILE A 206 -4.13 7.51 -26.19
CA ILE A 206 -5.24 7.37 -25.24
C ILE A 206 -4.80 7.87 -23.87
N THR A 207 -3.63 7.44 -23.40
CA THR A 207 -3.14 7.81 -22.07
C THR A 207 -2.95 9.33 -21.95
N GLU A 208 -2.36 9.97 -22.96
CA GLU A 208 -2.19 11.43 -23.00
C GLU A 208 -3.53 12.17 -23.04
N LYS A 209 -4.49 11.72 -23.85
CA LYS A 209 -5.81 12.34 -23.96
C LYS A 209 -6.64 12.17 -22.70
N VAL A 210 -6.59 11.00 -22.07
CA VAL A 210 -7.22 10.75 -20.77
C VAL A 210 -6.62 11.69 -19.72
N LEU A 211 -5.30 11.85 -19.72
CA LEU A 211 -4.59 12.78 -18.86
C LEU A 211 -4.97 14.25 -19.11
N ASP A 212 -5.17 14.66 -20.36
CA ASP A 212 -5.67 16.00 -20.71
C ASP A 212 -7.07 16.22 -20.14
N ILE A 213 -7.99 15.28 -20.37
CA ILE A 213 -9.36 15.34 -19.84
C ILE A 213 -9.33 15.44 -18.31
N LEU A 214 -8.56 14.59 -17.62
CA LEU A 214 -8.48 14.62 -16.16
C LEU A 214 -7.97 15.97 -15.62
N ASP A 215 -7.11 16.68 -16.36
CA ASP A 215 -6.58 17.98 -15.95
C ASP A 215 -7.49 19.18 -16.31
N THR A 216 -8.51 19.00 -17.17
CA THR A 216 -9.51 20.06 -17.43
C THR A 216 -10.53 20.20 -16.29
N TYR A 217 -10.80 19.11 -15.58
CA TYR A 217 -11.78 19.10 -14.50
C TYR A 217 -11.15 19.41 -13.13
N PRO A 218 -11.64 20.43 -12.39
CA PRO A 218 -11.12 20.76 -11.06
C PRO A 218 -11.17 19.60 -10.06
N SER A 219 -12.11 18.67 -10.22
CA SER A 219 -12.28 17.50 -9.35
C SER A 219 -11.17 16.46 -9.52
N THR A 220 -10.45 16.44 -10.65
CA THR A 220 -9.43 15.42 -10.97
C THR A 220 -8.07 15.99 -11.31
N LYS A 221 -7.99 17.29 -11.56
CA LYS A 221 -6.76 18.00 -11.92
C LYS A 221 -5.65 17.75 -10.89
N SER A 222 -4.51 17.28 -11.38
CA SER A 222 -3.34 16.96 -10.53
C SER A 222 -3.61 15.90 -9.44
N ARG A 223 -4.71 15.13 -9.54
CA ARG A 223 -5.08 14.09 -8.56
C ARG A 223 -4.72 12.67 -9.01
N VAL A 224 -4.30 12.50 -10.26
CA VAL A 224 -3.98 11.19 -10.83
C VAL A 224 -2.85 10.53 -10.06
N THR A 225 -3.07 9.26 -9.71
CA THR A 225 -2.07 8.38 -9.08
C THR A 225 -1.62 7.25 -10.01
N SER A 226 -2.50 6.74 -10.88
CA SER A 226 -2.17 5.74 -11.89
C SER A 226 -3.16 5.78 -13.07
N ILE A 227 -2.66 5.55 -14.29
CA ILE A 227 -3.46 5.23 -15.47
C ILE A 227 -2.85 4.00 -16.13
N ALA A 228 -3.60 2.91 -16.22
CA ALA A 228 -3.14 1.62 -16.72
C ALA A 228 -4.15 1.01 -17.71
N LEU A 229 -3.67 0.13 -18.60
CA LEU A 229 -4.53 -0.71 -19.44
C LEU A 229 -4.43 -2.17 -18.97
N LEU A 230 -5.55 -2.73 -18.54
CA LEU A 230 -5.64 -4.07 -17.95
C LEU A 230 -6.90 -4.79 -18.46
N LYS A 231 -6.93 -6.12 -18.38
CA LYS A 231 -8.20 -6.85 -18.35
C LYS A 231 -8.71 -6.77 -16.91
N LEU A 232 -9.85 -6.12 -16.70
CA LEU A 232 -10.43 -5.88 -15.37
C LEU A 232 -11.92 -6.19 -15.38
N GLY A 233 -12.36 -7.07 -14.50
CA GLY A 233 -13.78 -7.42 -14.37
C GLY A 233 -14.02 -8.41 -13.24
N PHE A 234 -15.20 -9.03 -13.22
CA PHE A 234 -15.62 -9.93 -12.14
C PHE A 234 -15.50 -11.43 -12.50
N SER A 235 -15.04 -11.76 -13.71
CA SER A 235 -14.87 -13.13 -14.17
C SER A 235 -13.53 -13.72 -13.72
N LYS A 236 -13.57 -14.93 -13.17
CA LYS A 236 -12.37 -15.77 -12.92
C LYS A 236 -11.72 -16.27 -14.21
N ASP A 237 -12.51 -16.36 -15.28
CA ASP A 237 -12.01 -16.55 -16.63
C ASP A 237 -11.59 -15.18 -17.16
N PHE A 238 -10.29 -14.89 -17.09
CA PHE A 238 -9.78 -13.53 -17.27
C PHE A 238 -9.97 -13.00 -18.69
N ASP A 239 -10.05 -13.87 -19.68
CA ASP A 239 -10.25 -13.49 -21.08
C ASP A 239 -11.63 -12.88 -21.30
N LYS A 240 -12.62 -13.24 -20.47
CA LYS A 240 -13.97 -12.65 -20.47
C LYS A 240 -14.05 -11.26 -19.85
N ASN A 241 -13.02 -10.83 -19.11
CA ASN A 241 -13.01 -9.48 -18.54
C ASN A 241 -12.74 -8.45 -19.65
N PRO A 242 -13.37 -7.26 -19.61
CA PRO A 242 -13.15 -6.24 -20.63
C PRO A 242 -11.74 -5.64 -20.57
N LEU A 243 -11.24 -5.18 -21.73
CA LEU A 243 -10.11 -4.26 -21.78
C LEU A 243 -10.52 -2.93 -21.13
N THR A 244 -9.81 -2.55 -20.08
CA THR A 244 -10.19 -1.45 -19.22
C THR A 244 -9.04 -0.47 -19.01
N VAL A 245 -9.30 0.79 -19.34
CA VAL A 245 -8.51 1.93 -18.90
C VAL A 245 -8.82 2.16 -17.43
N TYR A 246 -7.94 1.64 -16.59
CA TYR A 246 -7.97 1.81 -15.14
C TYR A 246 -7.34 3.15 -14.78
N ILE A 247 -8.09 3.98 -14.05
CA ILE A 247 -7.68 5.28 -13.57
C ILE A 247 -7.81 5.29 -12.05
N SER A 248 -6.74 5.65 -11.36
CA SER A 248 -6.80 5.96 -9.95
C SER A 248 -6.41 7.39 -9.66
N VAL A 249 -7.12 7.98 -8.68
CA VAL A 249 -6.89 9.33 -8.18
C VAL A 249 -6.77 9.36 -6.66
N ASP A 250 -6.13 10.37 -6.10
CA ASP A 250 -6.05 10.55 -4.64
C ASP A 250 -7.42 10.92 -4.02
N TYR A 251 -7.52 10.84 -2.69
CA TYR A 251 -8.75 11.11 -1.95
C TYR A 251 -9.14 12.59 -1.88
N GLU A 252 -8.31 13.51 -2.37
CA GLU A 252 -8.70 14.91 -2.55
C GLU A 252 -9.54 15.10 -3.83
N SER A 253 -9.62 14.08 -4.69
CA SER A 253 -10.55 14.06 -5.82
C SER A 253 -12.00 13.84 -5.39
N GLU A 254 -12.91 14.66 -5.90
CA GLU A 254 -14.33 14.63 -5.51
C GLU A 254 -15.16 13.65 -6.36
N GLU A 255 -15.46 12.47 -5.80
CA GLU A 255 -16.19 11.37 -6.49
C GLU A 255 -17.54 11.79 -7.08
N SER A 256 -18.29 12.65 -6.38
CA SER A 256 -19.59 13.14 -6.86
C SER A 256 -19.51 13.96 -8.14
N LYS A 257 -18.32 14.45 -8.50
CA LYS A 257 -18.05 15.23 -9.72
C LYS A 257 -17.42 14.41 -10.85
N TRP A 258 -17.19 13.11 -10.65
CA TRP A 258 -16.63 12.23 -11.67
C TRP A 258 -17.55 11.86 -12.85
N PRO A 259 -18.89 11.77 -12.72
CA PRO A 259 -19.74 11.35 -13.84
C PRO A 259 -19.49 12.06 -15.19
N PRO A 260 -19.38 13.41 -15.26
CA PRO A 260 -19.04 14.06 -16.53
C PRO A 260 -17.64 13.68 -17.05
N VAL A 261 -16.65 13.56 -16.17
CA VAL A 261 -15.27 13.18 -16.50
C VAL A 261 -15.23 11.77 -17.11
N VAL A 262 -15.87 10.82 -16.44
CA VAL A 262 -15.99 9.42 -16.88
C VAL A 262 -16.75 9.33 -18.21
N GLY A 263 -17.78 10.14 -18.40
CA GLY A 263 -18.54 10.22 -19.66
C GLY A 263 -17.68 10.70 -20.83
N GLU A 264 -16.91 11.77 -20.64
CA GLU A 264 -16.00 12.31 -21.68
C GLU A 264 -14.88 11.31 -22.02
N ILE A 265 -14.29 10.67 -21.00
CA ILE A 265 -13.29 9.62 -21.22
C ILE A 265 -13.91 8.44 -21.98
N GLN A 266 -15.08 7.95 -21.58
CA GLN A 266 -15.72 6.83 -22.30
C GLN A 266 -16.06 7.23 -23.75
N GLN A 267 -16.47 8.47 -24.01
CA GLN A 267 -16.70 8.97 -25.37
C GLN A 267 -15.43 8.97 -26.21
N LEU A 268 -14.29 9.41 -25.63
CA LEU A 268 -12.98 9.30 -26.27
C LEU A 268 -12.65 7.84 -26.59
N LEU A 269 -12.81 6.94 -25.62
CA LEU A 269 -12.49 5.52 -25.77
C LEU A 269 -13.35 4.81 -26.83
N ASN A 270 -14.62 5.19 -26.96
CA ASN A 270 -15.52 4.69 -28.00
C ASN A 270 -15.07 5.06 -29.43
N GLY A 271 -14.19 6.06 -29.57
CA GLY A 271 -13.59 6.43 -30.85
C GLY A 271 -12.54 5.44 -31.36
N TYR A 272 -12.10 4.49 -30.53
CA TYR A 272 -11.10 3.46 -30.89
C TYR A 272 -11.75 2.10 -31.13
N HIS A 273 -11.11 1.25 -31.92
CA HIS A 273 -11.65 -0.06 -32.32
C HIS A 273 -11.42 -1.19 -31.30
N HIS A 274 -10.96 -0.88 -30.09
CA HIS A 274 -10.53 -1.88 -29.10
C HIS A 274 -11.58 -2.24 -28.04
N ASN A 275 -12.80 -1.68 -28.14
CA ASN A 275 -13.88 -1.87 -27.16
C ASN A 275 -13.42 -1.62 -25.71
N LEU A 276 -12.86 -0.43 -25.46
CA LEU A 276 -12.27 -0.06 -24.19
C LEU A 276 -13.32 0.44 -23.20
N HIS A 277 -13.16 0.04 -21.94
CA HIS A 277 -13.99 0.51 -20.83
C HIS A 277 -13.19 1.42 -19.91
N VAL A 278 -13.84 2.39 -19.27
CA VAL A 278 -13.21 3.18 -18.20
C VAL A 278 -13.61 2.66 -16.82
N HIS A 279 -12.62 2.48 -15.95
CA HIS A 279 -12.81 2.27 -14.51
C HIS A 279 -12.04 3.34 -13.76
N MET A 280 -12.73 4.07 -12.88
CA MET A 280 -12.13 5.12 -12.07
C MET A 280 -12.42 4.88 -10.60
N GLU A 281 -11.39 4.98 -9.75
CA GLU A 281 -11.51 4.83 -8.30
C GLU A 281 -10.52 5.70 -7.54
N HIS A 282 -10.78 5.91 -6.25
CA HIS A 282 -9.77 6.46 -5.36
C HIS A 282 -8.70 5.41 -5.08
N ASN A 283 -7.45 5.77 -5.23
CA ASN A 283 -6.35 4.92 -4.80
C ASN A 283 -5.15 5.82 -4.60
N THR A 284 -4.54 5.78 -3.43
CA THR A 284 -3.18 6.28 -3.29
C THR A 284 -2.27 5.12 -3.61
N SER A 285 -1.33 5.32 -4.54
CA SER A 285 -0.24 4.34 -4.70
C SER A 285 0.33 4.11 -3.31
N GLY A 286 0.23 2.90 -2.76
CA GLY A 286 0.48 2.67 -1.33
C GLY A 286 1.87 3.17 -0.94
N GLU A 287 2.04 3.81 0.22
CA GLU A 287 3.33 4.39 0.63
C GLU A 287 4.49 3.39 0.43
N SER A 288 5.60 3.86 -0.13
CA SER A 288 6.78 3.01 -0.39
C SER A 288 7.44 2.52 0.91
N TYR A 289 7.11 3.13 2.06
CA TYR A 289 7.70 2.85 3.36
C TYR A 289 6.90 1.85 4.18
N ALA A 290 7.61 0.94 4.85
CA ALA A 290 7.09 0.23 6.02
C ALA A 290 6.73 1.23 7.14
N LYS A 291 5.71 0.91 7.95
CA LYS A 291 5.28 1.81 9.03
C LYS A 291 6.44 2.12 9.98
N PHE A 292 6.69 3.40 10.23
CA PHE A 292 7.67 3.89 11.21
C PHE A 292 7.13 3.66 12.61
N GLN A 293 7.57 2.59 13.27
CA GLN A 293 7.00 2.19 14.55
C GLN A 293 7.77 2.76 15.71
N LEU A 294 7.03 3.17 16.74
CA LEU A 294 7.59 3.68 17.99
C LEU A 294 8.44 2.59 18.67
N VAL A 295 9.62 2.99 19.11
CA VAL A 295 10.53 2.16 19.90
C VAL A 295 9.92 1.96 21.30
N ASN A 296 9.94 0.74 21.82
CA ASN A 296 9.52 0.37 23.20
C ASN A 296 8.02 0.44 23.53
N LYS A 297 7.11 0.42 22.54
CA LYS A 297 5.66 0.29 22.84
C LYS A 297 5.26 -1.18 23.03
N PRO A 298 4.67 -1.58 24.16
CA PRO A 298 4.10 -2.91 24.32
C PRO A 298 3.10 -3.22 23.19
N MET A 299 3.20 -4.42 22.62
CA MET A 299 2.37 -4.83 21.50
C MET A 299 1.22 -5.71 21.98
N THR A 300 0.02 -5.45 21.48
CA THR A 300 -1.12 -6.35 21.59
C THR A 300 -0.87 -7.66 20.84
N ASN A 301 -1.56 -8.74 21.22
CA ASN A 301 -1.46 -10.04 20.52
C ASN A 301 -1.83 -9.92 19.03
N LYS A 302 -2.77 -9.04 18.68
CA LYS A 302 -3.12 -8.75 17.28
C LYS A 302 -1.93 -8.16 16.53
N GLN A 303 -1.25 -7.17 17.10
CA GLN A 303 -0.06 -6.56 16.48
C GLN A 303 1.08 -7.57 16.33
N LYS A 304 1.31 -8.43 17.32
CA LYS A 304 2.30 -9.51 17.26
C LYS A 304 2.00 -10.49 16.13
N LYS A 305 0.75 -10.97 16.03
CA LYS A 305 0.33 -11.85 14.93
C LYS A 305 0.48 -11.19 13.57
N THR A 306 0.11 -9.91 13.44
CA THR A 306 0.32 -9.15 12.20
C THR A 306 1.80 -9.07 11.82
N LYS A 307 2.69 -8.84 12.80
CA LYS A 307 4.13 -8.81 12.58
C LYS A 307 4.70 -10.15 12.13
N ILE A 308 4.31 -11.23 12.78
CA ILE A 308 4.67 -12.59 12.37
C ILE A 308 4.24 -12.86 10.93
N ASN A 309 3.01 -12.46 10.57
CA ASN A 309 2.51 -12.56 9.20
C ASN A 309 3.26 -11.68 8.17
N LEU A 310 4.03 -10.68 8.65
CA LEU A 310 4.90 -9.81 7.85
C LEU A 310 6.37 -10.28 7.85
N GLY A 311 6.66 -11.49 8.34
CA GLY A 311 8.01 -12.06 8.34
C GLY A 311 8.89 -11.61 9.51
N TYR A 312 8.29 -11.15 10.61
CA TYR A 312 8.99 -10.95 11.87
C TYR A 312 8.99 -12.26 12.65
N ASP A 313 10.15 -12.88 12.73
CA ASP A 313 10.32 -14.18 13.35
C ASP A 313 11.20 -14.03 14.61
N PRO A 314 10.65 -14.24 15.82
CA PRO A 314 11.42 -14.13 17.06
C PRO A 314 12.46 -15.25 17.21
N ASP A 315 12.22 -16.41 16.60
CA ASP A 315 13.05 -17.61 16.72
C ASP A 315 14.16 -17.63 15.66
N ARG A 316 14.17 -16.61 14.78
CA ARG A 316 15.15 -16.46 13.73
C ARG A 316 16.55 -16.34 14.30
N GLN A 317 17.40 -17.31 14.00
CA GLN A 317 18.84 -17.20 14.21
C GLN A 317 19.44 -16.11 13.32
N TYR A 318 20.34 -15.31 13.88
CA TYR A 318 20.98 -14.24 13.13
C TYR A 318 22.07 -14.81 12.23
N ASN A 319 21.80 -14.73 10.92
CA ASN A 319 22.72 -15.22 9.92
C ASN A 319 23.96 -14.30 9.87
N LYS A 320 25.14 -14.93 9.89
CA LYS A 320 26.39 -14.23 9.61
C LYS A 320 26.36 -13.60 8.22
N PHE A 321 25.85 -14.32 7.23
CA PHE A 321 25.79 -13.90 5.84
C PHE A 321 24.42 -13.31 5.48
N VAL A 322 24.43 -12.23 4.70
CA VAL A 322 23.23 -11.55 4.20
C VAL A 322 23.04 -11.90 2.73
N GLY A 323 21.97 -12.64 2.42
CA GLY A 323 21.69 -13.13 1.07
C GLY A 323 20.61 -12.36 0.33
N LEU A 324 20.29 -12.85 -0.87
CA LEU A 324 19.14 -12.45 -1.67
C LEU A 324 17.85 -12.42 -0.83
N GLY A 325 17.09 -11.32 -0.88
CA GLY A 325 15.76 -11.24 -0.26
C GLY A 325 15.74 -10.93 1.24
N GLU A 326 16.91 -10.78 1.87
CA GLU A 326 17.01 -10.46 3.29
C GLU A 326 16.60 -9.02 3.60
N ASP A 327 16.14 -8.75 4.83
CA ASP A 327 15.83 -7.37 5.22
C ASP A 327 17.07 -6.52 5.40
N ILE A 328 17.00 -5.26 5.00
CA ILE A 328 18.01 -4.24 5.29
C ILE A 328 17.34 -2.93 5.66
N GLY A 329 18.06 -2.09 6.39
CA GLY A 329 17.56 -0.77 6.76
C GLY A 329 18.66 0.13 7.32
N PRO A 330 18.38 1.44 7.48
CA PRO A 330 19.33 2.38 8.06
C PRO A 330 19.71 2.06 9.50
N GLU A 331 20.99 2.18 9.83
CA GLU A 331 21.55 1.98 11.16
C GLU A 331 21.31 3.23 12.05
N ARG A 332 20.05 3.68 12.16
CA ARG A 332 19.66 4.80 13.05
C ARG A 332 18.21 4.71 13.51
N TYR A 333 17.89 5.49 14.53
CA TYR A 333 16.51 5.80 14.88
C TYR A 333 16.09 7.14 14.25
N ILE A 334 14.80 7.32 14.03
CA ILE A 334 14.22 8.56 13.52
C ILE A 334 13.43 9.23 14.65
N LYS A 335 13.60 10.54 14.82
CA LYS A 335 12.83 11.32 15.79
C LYS A 335 11.58 11.89 15.12
N LEU A 336 10.46 11.87 15.84
CA LEU A 336 9.22 12.50 15.40
C LEU A 336 9.19 13.99 15.81
N GLY A 337 9.22 14.88 14.82
CA GLY A 337 9.14 16.34 15.02
C GLY A 337 10.28 16.93 15.87
N ASP A 338 10.15 18.22 16.20
CA ASP A 338 11.15 18.98 16.97
C ASP A 338 11.07 18.73 18.49
N SER A 339 9.94 18.18 18.97
CA SER A 339 9.71 17.91 20.40
C SER A 339 10.46 16.68 20.95
N GLY A 340 11.11 15.87 20.10
CA GLY A 340 12.26 15.05 20.47
C GLY A 340 12.07 13.78 21.32
N ASP A 341 10.87 13.48 21.84
CA ASP A 341 10.70 12.38 22.81
C ASP A 341 10.31 11.01 22.21
N GLU A 342 9.81 10.97 20.97
CA GLU A 342 9.39 9.72 20.30
C GLU A 342 10.43 9.27 19.26
N TYR A 343 11.01 8.08 19.48
CA TYR A 343 11.93 7.42 18.53
C TYR A 343 11.19 6.36 17.72
N HIS A 344 11.45 6.33 16.42
CA HIS A 344 10.86 5.38 15.49
C HIS A 344 11.93 4.58 14.76
N PHE A 345 11.60 3.34 14.39
CA PHE A 345 12.41 2.56 13.46
C PHE A 345 12.33 3.14 12.05
N PRO A 346 13.43 3.16 11.28
CA PRO A 346 13.51 3.83 9.99
C PRO A 346 12.78 3.12 8.83
N GLY A 347 11.93 2.15 9.14
CA GLY A 347 11.41 1.21 8.16
C GLY A 347 12.46 0.16 7.77
N LEU A 348 12.09 -0.71 6.83
CA LEU A 348 12.96 -1.73 6.26
C LEU A 348 12.62 -1.92 4.79
N GLY A 349 13.58 -2.44 4.05
CA GLY A 349 13.42 -2.92 2.69
C GLY A 349 14.13 -4.26 2.49
N THR A 350 14.33 -4.64 1.25
CA THR A 350 14.93 -5.90 0.84
C THR A 350 16.30 -5.66 0.19
N LEU A 351 17.29 -6.50 0.54
CA LEU A 351 18.51 -6.65 -0.25
C LEU A 351 18.15 -7.37 -1.54
N GLY A 352 18.18 -6.64 -2.64
CA GLY A 352 17.75 -7.12 -3.95
C GLY A 352 18.63 -8.23 -4.48
N CYS A 353 19.93 -7.96 -4.58
CA CYS A 353 20.97 -8.95 -4.84
C CYS A 353 22.35 -8.35 -4.55
N TRP A 354 23.37 -9.20 -4.53
CA TRP A 354 24.75 -8.79 -4.65
C TRP A 354 25.11 -8.58 -6.12
N ILE A 355 25.78 -7.48 -6.42
CA ILE A 355 26.39 -7.18 -7.71
C ILE A 355 27.90 -7.06 -7.54
N GLU A 356 28.63 -7.22 -8.64
CA GLU A 356 30.05 -6.93 -8.72
C GLU A 356 30.29 -5.78 -9.68
N MET A 357 31.22 -4.90 -9.32
CA MET A 357 31.60 -3.76 -10.16
C MET A 357 33.11 -3.68 -10.30
N LYS A 358 33.55 -3.15 -11.43
CA LYS A 358 34.91 -2.65 -11.65
C LYS A 358 34.87 -1.13 -11.76
N THR A 359 35.90 -0.50 -11.22
CA THR A 359 36.11 0.93 -11.40
C THR A 359 37.46 1.21 -12.05
N ILE A 360 37.66 2.42 -12.55
CA ILE A 360 38.97 2.85 -13.06
C ILE A 360 40.06 2.70 -12.00
N LYS A 361 39.73 2.95 -10.72
CA LYS A 361 40.69 2.86 -9.59
C LYS A 361 40.84 1.45 -9.03
N GLU A 362 39.76 0.67 -9.05
CA GLU A 362 39.68 -0.70 -8.57
C GLU A 362 39.24 -1.60 -9.74
N PRO A 363 40.17 -2.03 -10.63
CA PRO A 363 39.83 -2.82 -11.82
C PRO A 363 39.46 -4.28 -11.50
N GLN A 364 39.53 -4.66 -10.21
CA GLN A 364 39.12 -5.95 -9.70
C GLN A 364 37.62 -5.94 -9.37
N TRP A 365 36.97 -7.10 -9.49
CA TRP A 365 35.57 -7.25 -9.12
C TRP A 365 35.38 -7.03 -7.62
N THR A 366 34.59 -6.02 -7.26
CA THR A 366 34.24 -5.71 -5.87
C THR A 366 32.74 -5.86 -5.68
N LYS A 367 32.32 -6.51 -4.58
CA LYS A 367 30.91 -6.77 -4.29
C LYS A 367 30.21 -5.58 -3.64
N TYR A 368 28.98 -5.32 -4.06
CA TYR A 368 28.07 -4.30 -3.54
C TYR A 368 26.66 -4.89 -3.42
N ALA A 369 25.89 -4.47 -2.42
CA ALA A 369 24.48 -4.82 -2.34
C ALA A 369 23.64 -3.82 -3.13
N LEU A 370 22.70 -4.31 -3.94
CA LEU A 370 21.72 -3.53 -4.68
C LEU A 370 20.37 -3.53 -3.95
N THR A 371 19.76 -2.36 -3.79
CA THR A 371 18.41 -2.18 -3.26
C THR A 371 17.78 -0.90 -3.85
N ASN A 372 16.61 -0.48 -3.37
CA ASN A 372 16.02 0.79 -3.76
C ASN A 372 16.57 1.98 -2.99
N TYR A 373 16.55 3.16 -3.61
CA TYR A 373 16.97 4.39 -2.96
C TYR A 373 16.07 4.77 -1.78
N HIS A 374 14.74 4.67 -1.92
CA HIS A 374 13.84 4.98 -0.81
C HIS A 374 14.05 4.09 0.43
N VAL A 375 14.61 2.88 0.29
CA VAL A 375 14.95 1.98 1.41
C VAL A 375 16.10 2.56 2.24
N VAL A 376 17.07 3.21 1.60
CA VAL A 376 18.23 3.82 2.28
C VAL A 376 18.03 5.30 2.58
N ARG A 377 16.98 5.93 2.03
CA ARG A 377 16.66 7.35 2.19
C ARG A 377 16.61 7.81 3.65
N PRO A 378 16.10 7.03 4.62
CA PRO A 378 16.11 7.45 6.02
C PRO A 378 17.50 7.46 6.69
N ALA A 379 18.56 6.97 6.02
CA ALA A 379 19.93 7.06 6.53
C ALA A 379 20.51 8.48 6.46
N PHE A 380 19.99 9.32 5.56
CA PHE A 380 20.50 10.66 5.29
C PHE A 380 19.98 11.69 6.30
N ASP A 381 20.82 12.67 6.61
CA ASP A 381 20.42 13.82 7.41
C ASP A 381 19.39 14.68 6.64
N GLY A 382 18.36 15.12 7.36
CA GLY A 382 17.21 15.82 6.78
C GLY A 382 15.98 14.94 6.52
N PHE A 383 16.04 13.63 6.77
CA PHE A 383 14.85 12.77 6.74
C PHE A 383 13.91 13.12 7.89
N GLN A 384 12.63 13.35 7.56
CA GLN A 384 11.59 13.73 8.52
C GLN A 384 10.40 12.78 8.45
N ILE A 385 9.80 12.56 9.61
CA ILE A 385 8.52 11.88 9.77
C ILE A 385 7.56 12.82 10.50
N GLY A 386 6.27 12.67 10.21
CA GLY A 386 5.18 13.40 10.84
C GLY A 386 4.01 12.49 11.12
N LYS A 387 3.01 13.01 11.83
CA LYS A 387 1.71 12.34 12.00
C LYS A 387 0.73 12.90 10.99
N ASN A 388 0.05 12.01 10.26
CA ASN A 388 -1.12 12.39 9.48
C ASN A 388 -2.35 12.54 10.40
N ASP A 389 -3.53 12.83 9.86
CA ASP A 389 -4.73 13.05 10.69
C ASP A 389 -5.21 11.79 11.42
N ASN A 390 -4.81 10.61 10.94
CA ASN A 390 -5.04 9.33 11.64
C ASN A 390 -4.05 9.06 12.76
N ASN A 391 -3.18 10.03 13.08
CA ASN A 391 -2.08 9.80 14.01
C ASN A 391 -1.13 8.68 13.51
N GLU A 392 -1.13 8.36 12.21
CA GLU A 392 -0.18 7.45 11.60
C GLU A 392 1.10 8.20 11.23
N THR A 393 2.23 7.56 11.50
CA THR A 393 3.54 8.12 11.16
C THR A 393 3.83 7.96 9.67
N ILE A 394 3.98 9.07 8.98
CA ILE A 394 4.22 9.17 7.54
C ILE A 394 5.54 9.91 7.26
N PRO A 395 6.21 9.65 6.12
CA PRO A 395 7.35 10.47 5.71
C PRO A 395 6.89 11.89 5.34
N LEU A 396 7.69 12.89 5.67
CA LEU A 396 7.48 14.27 5.23
C LEU A 396 8.48 14.65 4.12
N ALA A 397 8.26 15.83 3.53
CA ALA A 397 9.27 16.47 2.71
C ALA A 397 10.57 16.59 3.54
N PRO A 398 11.74 16.37 2.92
CA PRO A 398 13.00 16.51 3.62
C PRO A 398 13.28 17.97 3.97
N VAL A 399 14.08 18.20 5.01
CA VAL A 399 14.55 19.56 5.36
C VAL A 399 15.25 20.17 4.15
N GLU A 400 14.84 21.36 3.73
CA GLU A 400 15.44 22.06 2.60
C GLU A 400 16.96 22.23 2.79
N ASP A 401 17.73 22.07 1.71
CA ASP A 401 19.21 22.12 1.68
C ASP A 401 19.96 21.07 2.52
N SER A 402 19.27 20.15 3.18
CA SER A 402 19.89 19.00 3.85
C SER A 402 20.63 18.07 2.88
N ASP A 403 21.42 17.14 3.44
CA ASP A 403 22.06 16.09 2.63
C ASP A 403 21.01 15.28 1.87
N LEU A 404 19.90 14.93 2.53
CA LEU A 404 18.81 14.22 1.87
C LEU A 404 18.18 15.03 0.73
N TRP A 405 17.90 16.32 0.94
CA TRP A 405 17.35 17.19 -0.10
C TRP A 405 18.22 17.20 -1.36
N LYS A 406 19.55 17.32 -1.18
CA LYS A 406 20.52 17.28 -2.28
C LYS A 406 20.54 15.93 -3.00
N VAL A 407 20.46 14.84 -2.26
CA VAL A 407 20.47 13.48 -2.83
C VAL A 407 19.17 13.19 -3.58
N ASP A 408 18.02 13.60 -3.06
CA ASP A 408 16.74 13.47 -3.76
C ASP A 408 16.79 14.17 -5.13
N LEU A 409 17.40 15.36 -5.19
CA LEU A 409 17.50 16.17 -6.41
C LEU A 409 18.58 15.72 -7.40
N LYS A 410 19.72 15.22 -6.92
CA LYS A 410 20.91 15.00 -7.77
C LYS A 410 21.42 13.56 -7.77
N GLY A 411 20.89 12.71 -6.91
CA GLY A 411 21.50 11.44 -6.57
C GLY A 411 22.74 11.60 -5.68
N MET A 412 23.27 10.48 -5.21
CA MET A 412 24.48 10.41 -4.40
C MET A 412 25.60 9.76 -5.19
N SER A 413 26.59 10.53 -5.65
CA SER A 413 27.80 9.96 -6.28
C SER A 413 28.77 9.36 -5.24
N PRO A 414 29.74 8.51 -5.64
CA PRO A 414 30.75 7.97 -4.72
C PRO A 414 31.55 9.02 -3.96
N ASN A 415 31.71 10.23 -4.51
CA ASN A 415 32.46 11.33 -3.89
C ASN A 415 31.54 12.30 -3.13
N PHE A 416 30.26 11.98 -2.98
CA PHE A 416 29.31 12.83 -2.27
C PHE A 416 29.65 12.87 -0.78
N ALA A 417 30.15 14.02 -0.33
CA ALA A 417 30.45 14.27 1.07
C ALA A 417 29.13 14.43 1.83
N SER A 418 28.77 13.44 2.65
CA SER A 418 27.56 13.46 3.45
C SER A 418 27.73 12.74 4.77
N LYS A 419 27.02 13.22 5.78
CA LYS A 419 26.76 12.45 7.00
C LYS A 419 25.60 11.51 6.71
N LYS A 420 25.85 10.21 6.83
CA LYS A 420 24.86 9.16 6.60
C LYS A 420 25.12 8.02 7.56
N ALA A 421 24.06 7.39 8.02
CA ALA A 421 24.17 6.17 8.81
C ALA A 421 24.66 4.99 7.94
N GLY A 422 25.20 3.98 8.61
CA GLY A 422 25.41 2.66 8.01
C GLY A 422 24.09 2.01 7.63
N ILE A 423 24.19 0.84 7.00
CA ILE A 423 23.05 -0.06 6.76
C ILE A 423 23.27 -1.31 7.59
N GLU A 424 22.18 -1.89 8.10
CA GLU A 424 22.19 -3.05 8.98
C GLU A 424 21.31 -4.22 8.48
N HIS A 425 21.65 -5.43 8.94
CA HIS A 425 20.87 -6.66 8.87
C HIS A 425 21.18 -7.53 10.11
N PRO A 426 20.18 -8.13 10.78
CA PRO A 426 18.77 -7.85 10.61
C PRO A 426 18.49 -6.40 10.98
N THR A 427 17.38 -5.87 10.49
CA THR A 427 16.95 -4.53 10.87
C THR A 427 16.64 -4.45 12.37
N ARG A 428 17.00 -3.34 13.00
CA ARG A 428 16.68 -3.06 14.41
C ARG A 428 15.19 -3.22 14.72
N ALA A 429 14.31 -2.98 13.74
CA ALA A 429 12.88 -3.22 13.88
C ALA A 429 12.55 -4.70 14.12
N LYS A 430 13.18 -5.63 13.37
CA LYS A 430 13.03 -7.08 13.59
C LYS A 430 13.74 -7.53 14.86
N HIS A 431 14.92 -6.96 15.14
CA HIS A 431 15.67 -7.27 16.36
C HIS A 431 14.89 -6.92 17.63
N CYS A 432 14.42 -5.67 17.76
CA CYS A 432 13.66 -5.24 18.94
C CYS A 432 12.36 -6.04 19.11
N PHE A 433 11.73 -6.45 17.99
CA PHE A 433 10.56 -7.33 18.04
C PHE A 433 10.90 -8.70 18.64
N ALA A 434 11.98 -9.33 18.19
CA ALA A 434 12.44 -10.63 18.70
C ALA A 434 12.83 -10.53 20.19
N VAL A 435 13.62 -9.51 20.56
CA VAL A 435 14.02 -9.24 21.95
C VAL A 435 12.79 -9.10 22.85
N GLN A 436 11.77 -8.35 22.42
CA GLN A 436 10.55 -8.18 23.19
C GLN A 436 9.81 -9.50 23.40
N LEU A 437 9.59 -10.29 22.34
CA LEU A 437 8.83 -11.54 22.45
C LEU A 437 9.53 -12.57 23.33
N LEU A 438 10.84 -12.77 23.14
CA LEU A 438 11.61 -13.70 23.94
C LEU A 438 11.66 -13.28 25.42
N THR A 439 11.80 -11.98 25.68
CA THR A 439 11.77 -11.46 27.06
C THR A 439 10.42 -11.75 27.72
N GLU A 440 9.31 -11.44 27.03
CA GLU A 440 7.98 -11.71 27.56
C GLU A 440 7.70 -13.21 27.79
N GLU A 441 8.22 -14.08 26.92
CA GLU A 441 8.10 -15.54 27.05
C GLU A 441 8.83 -16.04 28.29
N ILE A 442 10.09 -15.64 28.47
CA ILE A 442 10.93 -15.99 29.62
C ILE A 442 10.31 -15.49 30.93
N GLU A 443 9.73 -14.29 30.94
CA GLU A 443 9.07 -13.70 32.10
C GLU A 443 7.78 -14.43 32.48
N LYS A 444 6.99 -14.87 31.50
CA LYS A 444 5.72 -15.57 31.75
C LYS A 444 5.91 -16.99 32.23
N ASN A 445 6.95 -17.67 31.75
CA ASN A 445 7.15 -19.09 31.98
C ASN A 445 8.56 -19.40 32.53
N PRO A 446 8.99 -18.82 33.66
CA PRO A 446 10.40 -18.88 34.09
C PRO A 446 10.93 -20.29 34.41
N ASN A 447 10.03 -21.26 34.61
CA ASN A 447 10.33 -22.66 34.94
C ASN A 447 10.06 -23.62 33.77
N ASP A 448 9.70 -23.12 32.58
CA ASP A 448 9.46 -23.96 31.41
C ASP A 448 10.78 -24.59 30.94
N PRO A 449 10.81 -25.91 30.64
CA PRO A 449 12.00 -26.60 30.14
C PRO A 449 12.69 -25.93 28.95
N ASP A 450 11.95 -25.22 28.09
CA ASP A 450 12.48 -24.55 26.89
C ASP A 450 13.07 -23.16 27.22
N THR A 451 12.81 -22.62 28.42
CA THR A 451 13.29 -21.29 28.86
C THR A 451 14.80 -21.10 28.81
N PRO A 452 15.66 -22.09 29.15
CA PRO A 452 17.11 -21.97 28.99
C PRO A 452 17.52 -21.70 27.53
N GLU A 453 16.87 -22.35 26.56
CA GLU A 453 17.14 -22.15 25.13
C GLU A 453 16.69 -20.74 24.69
N SER A 454 15.48 -20.30 25.10
CA SER A 454 15.01 -18.94 24.83
C SER A 454 15.91 -17.87 25.46
N ARG A 455 16.47 -18.11 26.66
CA ARG A 455 17.46 -17.22 27.30
C ARG A 455 18.78 -17.17 26.54
N GLU A 456 19.29 -18.33 26.11
CA GLU A 456 20.50 -18.40 25.31
C GLU A 456 20.33 -17.64 23.99
N HIS A 457 19.22 -17.89 23.29
CA HIS A 457 18.88 -17.19 22.05
C HIS A 457 18.75 -15.67 22.26
N LEU A 458 18.04 -15.23 23.32
CA LEU A 458 17.93 -13.82 23.68
C LEU A 458 19.29 -13.16 23.92
N ASN A 459 20.19 -13.85 24.63
CA ASN A 459 21.55 -13.36 24.87
C ASN A 459 22.35 -13.27 23.56
N ASN A 460 22.28 -14.30 22.71
CA ASN A 460 22.97 -14.33 21.43
C ASN A 460 22.55 -13.17 20.52
N ILE A 461 21.25 -12.91 20.38
CA ILE A 461 20.76 -11.82 19.52
C ILE A 461 21.09 -10.43 20.07
N LYS A 462 21.16 -10.27 21.41
CA LYS A 462 21.60 -9.01 22.04
C LYS A 462 23.08 -8.78 21.83
N SER A 463 23.92 -9.78 22.12
CA SER A 463 25.37 -9.72 21.90
C SER A 463 25.71 -9.43 20.44
N PHE A 464 24.95 -9.94 19.49
CA PHE A 464 25.12 -9.63 18.07
C PHE A 464 25.00 -8.11 17.79
N PHE A 465 24.03 -7.42 18.40
CA PHE A 465 23.88 -5.98 18.26
C PHE A 465 24.91 -5.19 19.07
N ASP A 466 25.23 -5.65 20.29
CA ASP A 466 26.23 -5.02 21.16
C ASP A 466 27.64 -5.07 20.54
N ASN A 467 27.95 -6.13 19.79
CA ASN A 467 29.21 -6.31 19.05
C ASN A 467 29.24 -5.59 17.70
N ASN A 468 28.18 -4.87 17.33
CA ASN A 468 28.01 -4.23 16.03
C ASN A 468 28.09 -5.23 14.84
N GLU A 469 27.66 -6.47 15.05
CA GLU A 469 27.65 -7.50 14.00
C GLU A 469 26.50 -7.30 13.01
N GLN A 470 25.48 -6.51 13.36
CA GLN A 470 24.38 -6.12 12.48
C GLN A 470 24.79 -5.21 11.33
N HIS A 471 25.91 -4.51 11.43
CA HIS A 471 26.39 -3.64 10.37
C HIS A 471 26.71 -4.43 9.09
N ILE A 472 26.22 -3.97 7.93
CA ILE A 472 26.51 -4.60 6.62
C ILE A 472 27.37 -3.73 5.72
N GLY A 473 27.33 -2.40 5.87
CA GLY A 473 28.06 -1.51 4.99
C GLY A 473 27.56 -0.07 5.01
N SER A 474 28.08 0.71 4.08
CA SER A 474 27.72 2.12 3.90
C SER A 474 27.18 2.37 2.49
N ILE A 475 26.25 3.32 2.35
CA ILE A 475 25.73 3.71 1.04
C ILE A 475 26.89 4.25 0.19
N TYR A 476 27.10 3.65 -0.98
CA TYR A 476 28.17 4.00 -1.90
C TYR A 476 27.69 5.02 -2.93
N CYS A 477 26.56 4.74 -3.57
CA CYS A 477 25.89 5.69 -4.47
C CYS A 477 24.40 5.36 -4.59
N ALA A 478 23.61 6.34 -5.01
CA ALA A 478 22.16 6.18 -5.19
C ALA A 478 21.59 7.13 -6.24
N SER A 479 20.46 6.75 -6.83
CA SER A 479 19.84 7.48 -7.94
C SER A 479 19.20 8.82 -7.53
N GLY A 480 18.73 8.97 -6.30
CA GLY A 480 17.80 10.04 -5.96
C GLY A 480 16.42 9.83 -6.61
N TYR A 481 15.57 10.86 -6.58
CA TYR A 481 14.20 10.81 -7.12
C TYR A 481 14.03 11.49 -8.47
N THR A 482 14.95 12.34 -8.91
CA THR A 482 14.82 13.05 -10.20
C THR A 482 15.30 12.24 -11.40
N ARG A 483 16.11 11.19 -11.18
CA ARG A 483 16.65 10.37 -12.27
C ARG A 483 15.56 9.49 -12.89
N ARG A 484 15.61 9.39 -14.22
CA ARG A 484 14.64 8.66 -15.04
C ARG A 484 15.33 7.76 -16.06
N THR A 485 14.66 6.67 -16.43
CA THR A 485 15.05 5.87 -17.59
C THR A 485 14.80 6.64 -18.88
N ARG A 486 15.25 6.10 -20.02
CA ARG A 486 14.99 6.71 -21.35
C ARG A 486 13.51 6.81 -21.71
N ASN A 487 12.65 6.05 -21.03
CA ASN A 487 11.21 6.05 -21.24
C ASN A 487 10.49 6.74 -20.08
N ASP A 488 11.15 7.63 -19.33
CA ASP A 488 10.58 8.36 -18.19
C ASP A 488 10.12 7.46 -17.02
N GLY A 489 10.70 6.27 -16.86
CA GLY A 489 10.48 5.42 -15.68
C GLY A 489 11.36 5.82 -14.50
N ARG A 490 10.93 5.57 -13.27
CA ARG A 490 11.70 5.90 -12.06
C ARG A 490 12.80 4.85 -11.83
N LEU A 491 14.01 5.32 -11.53
CA LEU A 491 15.17 4.45 -11.35
C LEU A 491 15.30 3.90 -9.92
N ASP A 492 15.17 4.78 -8.92
CA ASP A 492 15.07 4.47 -7.49
C ASP A 492 16.00 3.34 -6.99
N TRP A 493 17.28 3.37 -7.35
CA TRP A 493 18.27 2.36 -6.96
C TRP A 493 19.31 2.93 -5.98
N ALA A 494 19.87 2.07 -5.13
CA ALA A 494 21.00 2.38 -4.26
C ALA A 494 21.97 1.21 -4.15
N LEU A 495 23.26 1.54 -4.02
CA LEU A 495 24.35 0.60 -3.82
C LEU A 495 24.94 0.77 -2.43
N ILE A 496 25.21 -0.35 -1.76
CA ILE A 496 25.84 -0.40 -0.45
C ILE A 496 27.19 -1.12 -0.59
N LYS A 497 28.28 -0.44 -0.20
CA LYS A 497 29.62 -1.05 -0.13
C LYS A 497 29.80 -1.69 1.24
N PRO A 498 30.11 -2.99 1.32
CA PRO A 498 30.46 -3.63 2.58
C PRO A 498 31.65 -2.93 3.25
N THR A 499 31.53 -2.66 4.55
CA THR A 499 32.56 -1.97 5.36
C THR A 499 32.64 -2.59 6.75
N GLY A 500 33.79 -2.48 7.42
CA GLY A 500 33.98 -2.98 8.79
C GLY A 500 33.62 -4.46 8.93
N THR A 501 32.81 -4.78 9.94
CA THR A 501 32.29 -6.14 10.18
C THR A 501 31.46 -6.68 8.99
N GLY A 502 30.85 -5.79 8.20
CA GLY A 502 30.01 -6.13 7.05
C GLY A 502 30.75 -6.84 5.90
N VAL A 503 32.08 -6.68 5.77
CA VAL A 503 32.87 -7.38 4.75
C VAL A 503 32.78 -8.90 4.93
N ALA A 504 32.74 -9.39 6.17
CA ALA A 504 32.63 -10.81 6.49
C ALA A 504 31.19 -11.35 6.39
N ARG A 505 30.22 -10.49 6.03
CA ARG A 505 28.78 -10.80 5.99
C ARG A 505 28.21 -10.88 4.58
N VAL A 506 29.04 -10.70 3.56
CA VAL A 506 28.61 -10.81 2.17
C VAL A 506 28.11 -12.23 1.90
N GLY A 507 26.84 -12.37 1.55
CA GLY A 507 26.21 -13.64 1.25
C GLY A 507 26.19 -13.99 -0.23
N LYS A 508 25.30 -14.93 -0.57
CA LYS A 508 25.11 -15.48 -1.91
C LYS A 508 23.80 -15.04 -2.54
N ASN A 509 23.74 -15.06 -3.87
CA ASN A 509 22.54 -14.76 -4.64
C ASN A 509 21.67 -16.01 -4.84
N THR A 510 21.43 -16.77 -3.78
CA THR A 510 20.71 -18.06 -3.85
C THR A 510 19.21 -17.85 -4.10
N LEU A 511 18.70 -18.42 -5.19
CA LEU A 511 17.29 -18.47 -5.53
C LEU A 511 16.51 -19.41 -4.58
N PRO A 512 15.20 -19.15 -4.35
CA PRO A 512 14.39 -19.98 -3.47
C PRO A 512 14.33 -21.44 -3.93
N THR A 513 14.38 -22.36 -2.97
CA THR A 513 14.26 -23.79 -3.20
C THR A 513 12.81 -24.18 -3.49
N ARG A 514 12.58 -25.42 -3.96
CA ARG A 514 11.22 -25.95 -4.15
C ARG A 514 10.40 -25.94 -2.84
N ALA A 515 11.06 -26.13 -1.69
CA ALA A 515 10.41 -26.09 -0.38
C ALA A 515 9.92 -24.68 -0.05
N ASP A 516 10.70 -23.64 -0.37
CA ASP A 516 10.32 -22.25 -0.13
C ASP A 516 9.07 -21.86 -0.92
N TRP A 517 8.95 -22.33 -2.15
CA TRP A 517 7.76 -22.15 -2.98
C TRP A 517 6.54 -22.94 -2.47
N HIS A 518 6.77 -24.10 -1.84
CA HIS A 518 5.69 -24.95 -1.30
C HIS A 518 5.12 -24.43 0.02
N LYS A 519 5.94 -23.79 0.87
CA LYS A 519 5.48 -23.12 2.11
C LYS A 519 4.37 -22.11 1.85
N LYS A 520 4.26 -21.59 0.61
CA LYS A 520 3.26 -20.61 0.19
C LYS A 520 2.07 -21.21 -0.56
N GLY A 521 2.01 -22.53 -0.78
CA GLY A 521 0.82 -23.27 -1.23
C GLY A 521 0.25 -23.01 -2.64
N TYR A 522 0.58 -21.90 -3.32
CA TYR A 522 -0.34 -21.34 -4.34
C TYR A 522 0.27 -20.81 -5.64
N ILE A 523 1.50 -21.15 -6.01
CA ILE A 523 2.06 -20.69 -7.29
C ILE A 523 1.82 -21.73 -8.38
N SER A 524 0.97 -21.37 -9.36
CA SER A 524 0.62 -22.18 -10.53
C SER A 524 1.82 -22.47 -11.42
N SER A 525 2.73 -21.50 -11.57
CA SER A 525 3.99 -21.63 -12.30
C SER A 525 5.17 -21.49 -11.34
N LYS A 526 6.01 -22.51 -11.17
CA LYS A 526 7.26 -22.38 -10.40
C LYS A 526 8.41 -22.04 -11.34
N PRO A 527 9.43 -21.27 -10.89
CA PRO A 527 10.61 -21.08 -11.73
C PRO A 527 11.27 -22.44 -12.00
N ARG A 528 11.78 -22.61 -13.22
CA ARG A 528 12.56 -23.79 -13.60
C ARG A 528 13.94 -23.75 -12.96
N ALA A 529 14.48 -22.55 -12.82
CA ALA A 529 15.80 -22.34 -12.26
C ALA A 529 15.89 -22.59 -10.76
N ARG A 530 17.08 -23.05 -10.37
CA ARG A 530 17.53 -23.30 -9.00
C ARG A 530 18.99 -22.88 -8.89
N GLY A 531 19.49 -22.78 -7.66
CA GLY A 531 20.87 -22.35 -7.40
C GLY A 531 20.95 -20.84 -7.35
N SER A 532 21.82 -20.23 -8.13
CA SER A 532 22.11 -18.79 -8.05
C SER A 532 21.35 -17.97 -9.07
N LEU A 533 21.09 -16.71 -8.74
CA LEU A 533 20.59 -15.69 -9.65
C LEU A 533 21.55 -15.54 -10.83
N LYS A 534 21.02 -15.55 -12.05
CA LYS A 534 21.82 -15.43 -13.28
C LYS A 534 21.86 -14.00 -13.78
N GLN A 535 22.85 -13.74 -14.64
CA GLN A 535 22.96 -12.48 -15.36
C GLN A 535 21.67 -12.16 -16.15
N PRO A 536 21.37 -10.88 -16.37
CA PRO A 536 20.26 -10.47 -17.22
C PRO A 536 20.40 -11.06 -18.64
N PRO A 537 19.29 -11.35 -19.32
CA PRO A 537 19.33 -11.69 -20.74
C PRO A 537 19.83 -10.51 -21.57
N SER A 538 20.27 -10.73 -22.81
CA SER A 538 20.90 -9.71 -23.66
C SER A 538 20.07 -8.44 -23.89
N HIS A 539 18.74 -8.54 -23.79
CA HIS A 539 17.82 -7.40 -23.88
C HIS A 539 17.04 -7.16 -22.59
N GLY A 540 17.53 -7.70 -21.45
CA GLY A 540 16.96 -7.49 -20.12
C GLY A 540 15.47 -7.80 -20.03
N LEU A 541 14.72 -6.99 -19.28
CA LEU A 541 13.27 -7.16 -19.12
C LEU A 541 12.52 -7.16 -20.46
N ARG A 542 13.04 -6.44 -21.46
CA ARG A 542 12.41 -6.32 -22.79
C ARG A 542 12.43 -7.62 -23.58
N SER A 543 13.25 -8.59 -23.18
CA SER A 543 13.23 -9.94 -23.75
C SER A 543 12.17 -10.86 -23.16
N VAL A 544 11.56 -10.49 -22.02
CA VAL A 544 10.51 -11.28 -21.38
C VAL A 544 9.21 -11.07 -22.16
N PRO A 545 8.59 -12.13 -22.71
CA PRO A 545 7.30 -12.02 -23.39
C PRO A 545 6.19 -11.46 -22.48
N ASN A 546 5.24 -10.73 -23.07
CA ASN A 546 4.07 -10.26 -22.35
C ASN A 546 3.22 -11.46 -21.87
N GLY A 547 2.85 -11.46 -20.59
CA GLY A 547 2.14 -12.57 -19.94
C GLY A 547 3.04 -13.68 -19.39
N ASP A 548 4.36 -13.64 -19.65
CA ASP A 548 5.26 -14.68 -19.15
C ASP A 548 5.43 -14.61 -17.62
N PRO A 549 5.65 -15.76 -16.94
CA PRO A 549 5.85 -15.79 -15.52
C PRO A 549 7.15 -15.10 -15.07
N ILE A 550 7.02 -14.26 -14.05
CA ILE A 550 8.14 -13.63 -13.35
C ILE A 550 7.97 -13.81 -11.84
N PHE A 551 9.10 -13.70 -11.13
CA PHE A 551 9.24 -14.09 -9.74
C PHE A 551 10.05 -13.08 -8.95
N LYS A 552 9.83 -13.02 -7.64
CA LYS A 552 10.67 -12.22 -6.74
C LYS A 552 10.85 -12.89 -5.39
N LEU A 553 11.93 -12.53 -4.71
CA LEU A 553 12.17 -12.89 -3.30
C LEU A 553 12.29 -11.60 -2.50
N GLY A 554 11.34 -11.38 -1.58
CA GLY A 554 11.27 -10.20 -0.73
C GLY A 554 11.18 -10.55 0.74
N THR A 555 11.64 -9.66 1.61
CA THR A 555 11.75 -9.96 3.04
C THR A 555 10.41 -10.13 3.76
N THR A 556 9.33 -9.54 3.23
CA THR A 556 8.02 -9.52 3.88
C THR A 556 7.09 -10.60 3.33
N THR A 557 6.97 -10.70 2.01
CA THR A 557 6.11 -11.73 1.39
C THR A 557 6.85 -13.02 1.08
N GLY A 558 8.18 -13.02 1.12
CA GLY A 558 9.02 -14.16 0.73
C GLY A 558 9.04 -14.34 -0.78
N ALA A 559 9.06 -15.60 -1.20
CA ALA A 559 9.03 -15.99 -2.61
C ALA A 559 7.60 -15.84 -3.17
N THR A 560 7.41 -14.95 -4.14
CA THR A 560 6.12 -14.74 -4.83
C THR A 560 6.31 -14.70 -6.35
N GLY A 561 5.21 -14.85 -7.09
CA GLY A 561 5.21 -14.92 -8.55
C GLY A 561 3.91 -14.40 -9.15
N GLY A 562 3.93 -14.22 -10.46
CA GLY A 562 2.87 -13.61 -11.26
C GLY A 562 3.33 -13.47 -12.70
N VAL A 563 2.76 -12.53 -13.44
CA VAL A 563 2.99 -12.35 -14.88
C VAL A 563 3.45 -10.94 -15.23
N PHE A 564 4.22 -10.84 -16.30
CA PHE A 564 4.76 -9.58 -16.82
C PHE A 564 3.77 -8.88 -17.77
N SER A 565 3.75 -7.53 -17.78
CA SER A 565 3.03 -6.71 -18.76
C SER A 565 3.96 -5.77 -19.51
N TRP A 566 3.84 -5.71 -20.84
CA TRP A 566 4.55 -4.72 -21.67
C TRP A 566 3.92 -3.33 -21.62
N LEU A 567 2.62 -3.25 -21.34
CA LEU A 567 1.93 -1.97 -21.26
C LEU A 567 2.28 -1.28 -19.96
N LYS A 568 2.83 -0.08 -20.09
CA LYS A 568 3.29 0.74 -18.99
C LYS A 568 2.20 1.68 -18.53
N PRO A 569 1.80 1.66 -17.25
CA PRO A 569 1.01 2.74 -16.70
C PRO A 569 1.81 4.03 -16.57
N LYS A 570 1.06 5.14 -16.60
CA LYS A 570 1.52 6.45 -16.09
C LYS A 570 1.21 6.52 -14.61
N VAL A 571 2.21 6.75 -13.78
CA VAL A 571 2.10 6.68 -12.32
C VAL A 571 2.62 7.95 -11.70
N ASN A 572 1.90 8.49 -10.72
CA ASN A 572 2.36 9.59 -9.88
C ASN A 572 2.74 9.04 -8.49
N PHE A 573 3.92 9.41 -8.02
CA PHE A 573 4.41 9.01 -6.70
C PHE A 573 4.38 10.21 -5.77
N VAL A 574 3.63 10.09 -4.66
CA VAL A 574 3.50 11.17 -3.67
C VAL A 574 4.86 11.61 -3.09
N GLU A 575 5.82 10.69 -3.03
CA GLU A 575 7.19 10.94 -2.57
C GLU A 575 7.99 11.86 -3.51
N ASP A 576 7.52 12.07 -4.75
CA ASP A 576 8.18 12.94 -5.71
C ASP A 576 7.71 14.39 -5.57
N THR A 577 6.64 14.66 -4.80
CA THR A 577 5.97 15.96 -4.72
C THR A 577 6.93 17.13 -4.48
N HIS A 578 7.89 17.00 -3.55
CA HIS A 578 8.84 18.07 -3.23
C HIS A 578 9.92 18.27 -4.29
N VAL A 579 10.18 17.27 -5.15
CA VAL A 579 11.15 17.37 -6.25
C VAL A 579 10.51 17.73 -7.59
N GLN A 580 9.19 17.71 -7.72
CA GLN A 580 8.48 17.96 -9.00
C GLN A 580 8.89 19.28 -9.66
N ALA A 581 9.06 20.35 -8.88
CA ALA A 581 9.46 21.67 -9.39
C ALA A 581 10.87 21.70 -10.03
N TYR A 582 11.69 20.68 -9.77
CA TYR A 582 13.07 20.56 -10.25
C TYR A 582 13.24 19.50 -11.33
N MET A 583 12.16 18.80 -11.69
CA MET A 583 12.20 17.84 -12.79
C MET A 583 12.06 18.60 -14.13
N ASP A 584 12.72 18.08 -15.16
CA ASP A 584 12.74 18.67 -16.50
C ASP A 584 11.32 18.97 -17.01
N ALA A 585 11.04 20.19 -17.47
CA ALA A 585 9.70 20.64 -17.85
C ALA A 585 9.08 19.90 -19.06
N ARG A 586 9.77 18.90 -19.63
CA ARG A 586 9.23 18.04 -20.70
C ARG A 586 8.08 17.17 -20.17
N HIS A 587 6.89 17.38 -20.73
CA HIS A 587 5.67 16.54 -20.65
C HIS A 587 5.31 15.94 -19.27
N ARG A 588 4.95 16.80 -18.30
CA ARG A 588 4.43 16.39 -16.97
C ARG A 588 5.42 15.47 -16.22
N PRO A 589 6.60 15.98 -15.85
CA PRO A 589 7.73 15.16 -15.39
C PRO A 589 7.53 14.44 -14.05
N TYR A 590 6.44 14.74 -13.35
CA TYR A 590 6.00 14.05 -12.15
C TYR A 590 5.36 12.68 -12.43
N LEU A 591 4.98 12.40 -13.69
CA LEU A 591 4.46 11.09 -14.08
C LEU A 591 5.58 10.19 -14.58
N SER A 592 5.57 8.96 -14.07
CA SER A 592 6.53 7.93 -14.40
C SER A 592 5.90 6.83 -15.25
N ASN A 593 6.64 6.32 -16.24
CA ASN A 593 6.22 5.16 -17.04
C ASN A 593 6.82 3.88 -16.47
N GLU A 594 5.99 3.03 -15.87
CA GLU A 594 6.47 1.87 -15.13
C GLU A 594 6.11 0.55 -15.81
N PHE A 595 6.95 -0.48 -15.67
CA PHE A 595 6.55 -1.83 -16.07
C PHE A 595 5.74 -2.50 -14.95
N LEU A 596 4.80 -3.38 -15.34
CA LEU A 596 3.95 -4.09 -14.37
C LEU A 596 4.36 -5.54 -14.16
N PHE A 597 4.31 -5.91 -12.88
CA PHE A 597 4.27 -7.28 -12.39
C PHE A 597 2.90 -7.53 -11.79
N ILE A 598 2.06 -8.35 -12.42
CA ILE A 598 0.71 -8.63 -11.92
C ILE A 598 0.74 -9.96 -11.18
N GLY A 599 0.36 -9.97 -9.91
CA GLY A 599 0.37 -11.17 -9.07
C GLY A 599 -0.68 -12.17 -9.50
N TYR A 600 -0.42 -13.46 -9.28
CA TYR A 600 -1.46 -14.46 -9.43
C TYR A 600 -2.62 -14.20 -8.45
N PRO A 601 -3.88 -14.35 -8.87
CA PRO A 601 -5.03 -14.23 -7.98
C PRO A 601 -4.89 -15.23 -6.85
N ASN A 602 -5.03 -14.78 -5.60
CA ASN A 602 -4.90 -15.65 -4.44
C ASN A 602 -6.02 -15.40 -3.42
N PRO A 603 -6.85 -16.40 -3.12
CA PRO A 603 -7.92 -16.27 -2.12
C PRO A 603 -7.41 -16.13 -0.67
N ALA A 604 -6.13 -16.36 -0.38
CA ALA A 604 -5.56 -16.40 0.98
C ALA A 604 -4.74 -15.15 1.39
N GLU A 605 -5.03 -13.97 0.83
CA GLU A 605 -4.34 -12.69 1.18
C GLU A 605 -2.81 -12.67 0.94
N HIS A 606 -2.27 -13.58 0.14
CA HIS A 606 -0.87 -13.57 -0.24
C HIS A 606 -0.64 -12.58 -1.37
N TRP A 607 -0.45 -11.31 -1.00
CA TRP A 607 -0.16 -10.24 -1.94
C TRP A 607 1.17 -10.47 -2.65
N LEU A 608 1.26 -10.01 -3.91
CA LEU A 608 2.47 -10.08 -4.71
C LEU A 608 3.66 -9.43 -3.99
N ALA A 609 3.42 -8.26 -3.42
CA ALA A 609 4.37 -7.47 -2.67
C ALA A 609 3.66 -6.76 -1.51
N LYS A 610 4.37 -6.58 -0.39
CA LYS A 610 3.97 -5.80 0.78
C LYS A 610 5.04 -4.75 1.09
N LYS A 611 4.69 -3.77 1.92
CA LYS A 611 5.65 -2.83 2.51
C LYS A 611 6.81 -3.61 3.14
N GLY A 612 8.04 -3.34 2.68
CA GLY A 612 9.26 -4.07 3.04
C GLY A 612 9.86 -4.90 1.90
N ASP A 613 9.07 -5.30 0.91
CA ASP A 613 9.58 -6.02 -0.27
C ASP A 613 10.29 -5.12 -1.29
N SER A 614 10.20 -3.79 -1.13
CA SER A 614 10.94 -2.85 -1.96
C SER A 614 12.43 -3.17 -1.93
N GLY A 615 13.04 -3.23 -3.10
CA GLY A 615 14.43 -3.59 -3.33
C GLY A 615 14.56 -5.00 -3.84
N SER A 616 13.51 -5.84 -3.80
CA SER A 616 13.55 -7.20 -4.33
C SER A 616 13.95 -7.23 -5.80
N VAL A 617 14.92 -8.07 -6.16
CA VAL A 617 15.16 -8.37 -7.58
C VAL A 617 14.02 -9.24 -8.11
N VAL A 618 13.63 -8.95 -9.35
CA VAL A 618 12.68 -9.74 -10.14
C VAL A 618 13.47 -10.59 -11.12
N PHE A 619 13.09 -11.85 -11.26
CA PHE A 619 13.73 -12.81 -12.16
C PHE A 619 12.71 -13.63 -12.95
N ASP A 620 13.13 -14.11 -14.11
CA ASP A 620 12.29 -14.91 -15.01
C ASP A 620 12.27 -16.41 -14.66
N THR A 621 11.59 -17.22 -15.48
CA THR A 621 11.52 -18.69 -15.27
C THR A 621 12.89 -19.38 -15.27
N ASP A 622 13.91 -18.78 -15.89
CA ASP A 622 15.27 -19.30 -15.99
C ASP A 622 16.21 -18.73 -14.91
N GLY A 623 15.69 -17.94 -13.98
CA GLY A 623 16.42 -17.38 -12.85
C GLY A 623 17.33 -16.21 -13.25
N ARG A 624 17.12 -15.62 -14.43
CA ARG A 624 17.86 -14.42 -14.87
C ARG A 624 17.24 -13.19 -14.23
N ALA A 625 18.08 -12.30 -13.69
CA ALA A 625 17.61 -11.02 -13.18
C ALA A 625 17.03 -10.18 -14.33
N VAL A 626 15.81 -9.67 -14.15
CA VAL A 626 15.13 -8.85 -15.18
C VAL A 626 14.70 -7.49 -14.65
N GLY A 627 14.55 -7.31 -13.33
CA GLY A 627 14.18 -6.00 -12.82
C GLY A 627 14.37 -5.82 -11.32
N LEU A 628 14.09 -4.60 -10.86
CA LEU A 628 14.11 -4.19 -9.48
C LEU A 628 12.70 -3.72 -9.08
N LEU A 629 12.07 -4.42 -8.16
CA LEU A 629 10.74 -4.07 -7.65
C LEU A 629 10.88 -2.96 -6.62
N PHE A 630 10.12 -1.87 -6.77
CA PHE A 630 10.19 -0.76 -5.83
C PHE A 630 8.86 -0.35 -5.18
N ARG A 631 7.70 -0.75 -5.73
CA ARG A 631 6.40 -0.43 -5.13
C ARG A 631 5.27 -1.34 -5.62
N GLY A 632 4.24 -1.49 -4.79
CA GLY A 632 2.98 -2.19 -5.13
C GLY A 632 1.80 -1.26 -5.30
N HIS A 633 0.78 -1.71 -6.02
CA HIS A 633 -0.52 -1.06 -6.20
C HIS A 633 -1.63 -2.11 -6.15
N MET A 634 -2.74 -1.80 -5.48
CA MET A 634 -3.85 -2.73 -5.31
C MET A 634 -5.12 -2.09 -5.84
N VAL A 635 -5.62 -2.60 -6.97
CA VAL A 635 -6.96 -2.25 -7.45
C VAL A 635 -7.98 -2.61 -6.38
N GLN A 636 -8.90 -1.70 -6.06
CA GLN A 636 -9.85 -1.96 -4.99
C GLN A 636 -10.66 -3.22 -5.28
N GLN A 637 -10.76 -4.09 -4.27
CA GLN A 637 -11.53 -5.34 -4.32
C GLN A 637 -10.98 -6.38 -5.31
N ALA A 638 -9.77 -6.19 -5.83
CA ALA A 638 -9.15 -7.17 -6.70
C ALA A 638 -8.57 -8.37 -5.93
N ALA A 639 -8.71 -9.57 -6.50
CA ALA A 639 -8.11 -10.81 -6.00
C ALA A 639 -6.58 -10.85 -6.13
N SER A 640 -5.99 -9.89 -6.84
CA SER A 640 -4.55 -9.74 -7.02
C SER A 640 -4.17 -8.26 -7.01
N SER A 641 -2.91 -8.01 -6.70
CA SER A 641 -2.25 -6.71 -6.80
C SER A 641 -1.21 -6.74 -7.91
N TYR A 642 -0.70 -5.58 -8.28
CA TYR A 642 0.44 -5.47 -9.17
C TYR A 642 1.56 -4.65 -8.53
N ALA A 643 2.78 -4.77 -9.05
CA ALA A 643 3.94 -4.03 -8.61
C ALA A 643 4.65 -3.37 -9.79
N TYR A 644 5.31 -2.25 -9.52
CA TYR A 644 6.13 -1.50 -10.46
C TYR A 644 7.56 -2.05 -10.45
N ILE A 645 8.11 -2.25 -11.64
CA ILE A 645 9.47 -2.76 -11.85
C ILE A 645 10.27 -1.77 -12.68
N THR A 646 11.47 -1.44 -12.20
CA THR A 646 12.51 -0.82 -13.02
C THR A 646 13.33 -1.92 -13.72
N PRO A 647 13.50 -1.90 -15.05
CA PRO A 647 14.33 -2.89 -15.74
C PRO A 647 15.77 -2.89 -15.21
N ILE A 648 16.33 -4.08 -14.99
CA ILE A 648 17.67 -4.19 -14.36
C ILE A 648 18.77 -3.64 -15.27
N GLU A 649 18.58 -3.74 -16.59
CA GLU A 649 19.47 -3.17 -17.59
C GLU A 649 19.49 -1.64 -17.53
N ASP A 650 18.34 -1.00 -17.30
CA ASP A 650 18.25 0.46 -17.16
C ASP A 650 18.90 0.91 -15.85
N VAL A 651 18.80 0.11 -14.78
CA VAL A 651 19.52 0.33 -13.50
C VAL A 651 21.04 0.26 -13.70
N PHE A 652 21.54 -0.79 -14.36
CA PHE A 652 22.98 -0.96 -14.59
C PHE A 652 23.55 0.14 -15.50
N ASP A 653 22.82 0.53 -16.54
CA ASP A 653 23.21 1.61 -17.42
C ASP A 653 23.24 2.97 -16.70
N ASP A 654 22.27 3.26 -15.83
CA ASP A 654 22.29 4.48 -15.03
C ASP A 654 23.44 4.49 -14.02
N ILE A 655 23.73 3.38 -13.32
CA ILE A 655 24.87 3.27 -12.39
C ILE A 655 26.18 3.66 -13.10
N LYS A 656 26.43 3.07 -14.29
CA LYS A 656 27.63 3.38 -15.10
C LYS A 656 27.65 4.85 -15.51
N THR A 657 26.54 5.35 -16.06
CA THR A 657 26.45 6.72 -16.58
C THR A 657 26.60 7.77 -15.47
N PHE A 658 25.93 7.55 -14.33
CA PHE A 658 25.92 8.44 -13.18
C PHE A 658 27.30 8.54 -12.51
N SER A 659 28.11 7.49 -12.59
CA SER A 659 29.49 7.50 -12.09
C SER A 659 30.45 8.34 -12.95
N ASN A 660 29.98 9.03 -13.99
CA ASN A 660 30.82 9.69 -15.01
C ASN A 660 31.88 8.71 -15.58
N GLN A 661 31.45 7.47 -15.86
CA GLN A 661 32.29 6.38 -16.36
C GLN A 661 33.42 5.92 -15.39
N GLN A 662 33.37 6.29 -14.11
CA GLN A 662 34.28 5.72 -13.12
C GLN A 662 34.02 4.23 -12.89
N ILE A 663 32.77 3.79 -13.03
CA ILE A 663 32.37 2.38 -13.05
C ILE A 663 32.43 1.89 -14.50
N THR A 664 33.34 0.96 -14.76
CA THR A 664 33.63 0.47 -16.12
C THR A 664 32.85 -0.79 -16.46
N ASP A 665 32.49 -1.59 -15.46
CA ASP A 665 31.76 -2.84 -15.65
C ASP A 665 30.90 -3.17 -14.42
N ILE A 666 29.79 -3.87 -14.64
CA ILE A 666 28.80 -4.25 -13.63
C ILE A 666 28.13 -5.56 -14.01
N ARG A 667 27.99 -6.48 -13.03
CA ARG A 667 27.33 -7.77 -13.23
C ARG A 667 26.64 -8.26 -11.95
N ILE A 668 25.72 -9.20 -12.07
CA ILE A 668 25.24 -9.97 -10.91
C ILE A 668 26.43 -10.71 -10.31
N ALA A 669 26.60 -10.65 -8.98
CA ALA A 669 27.74 -11.30 -8.33
C ALA A 669 27.68 -12.81 -8.52
N GLU A 670 28.82 -13.41 -8.86
CA GLU A 670 28.96 -14.86 -8.95
C GLU A 670 29.11 -15.46 -7.54
N ASP A 671 28.46 -16.59 -7.31
CA ASP A 671 28.64 -17.36 -6.08
C ASP A 671 29.92 -18.18 -6.24
N SER A 672 31.01 -17.70 -5.62
CA SER A 672 32.26 -18.45 -5.47
C SER A 672 32.11 -19.67 -4.57
#